data_AF-A0A1E3PR22-F1
#
_entry.id   AF-A0A1E3PR22-F1
#
_cell.length_a   1.000
_cell.length_b   1.000
_cell.length_c   1.000
_cell.angle_alpha   90.00
_cell.angle_beta   90.00
_cell.angle_gamma   90.00
#
_symmetry.space_group_name_H-M   'P 1'
#
loop_
_entity.id
_entity.type
_entity.pdbx_description
1 polymer ?
#
loop_
_entity_poly.entity_id
_entity_poly.type
_entity_poly.pdbx_seq_one_letter_code
_entity_poly.pdbx_strand_id
1 'polypeptide(L)'
;MPGWPITSIFKSSKSKKKLESANCNRLVSDNESASRLSGSGLQSSAASVPRVSTHSSEVDIFKLVSAANTSKSSDNNSELSDSFSDPEENYSHGSKDSQQCMCCGTYVKVPRNVSLFRCIVCDTYYDLKVPDLMLKPPKPLTLHYTKHIVKQCYEQQSKKLGDASVNPYFYDIESFQKLENILNYAFSHFEVLNKSFPETCAKYPEPSSNNEKRNTKLSYSSSRINYNDIREFFCLISSLASARPMTIILTAVCNVLKRPRYDIFRAASQLRFLLIILEIPALYQVTSSSSVADSDISRSMRNLSYSILTRVIGLLAHCGENNSRYLLNWFVRLPKDGFENKVNLLTSFIANRLTAHYYNSSQNTMSQSERYQCFGGCGNTENSTGPSRLSSSTTPMANHGSSRIGQVRSSSSREAGPRLPSIYKAKKIKIEDYGSDWKIAAGAKVLAIFFNANIDNPKIPVSQFYNTMVDYTDVYSDFDFWQKMMPIKIHGICRSNSSREDETTARAVAAYISSAADICNSTLDGSLNTSNNGKEDEDFYSSVASPTFAFCQFPFLLSMGAKTLILEYEARRRMESNAREAFFDSIDQKRIVPIYYIIKVHRMSILKDSFESFEKNEENYKKGLRIIFDGEPGIDAGGLRKEWFLLLMKEIFNQSGLFEFDEESKYYWFKLLPSKNIDRQTLKTYKYAGVALGLALYNSIILDLDLPPVIFKLLVGSKYDLQDFQALKPSYGRSLGQILAYDETDIANGGISFEDMFDLNFSITVKNSQGGFSDEPLIHNGLNVAVTALNRQEYVNRVIGYYFNTAIKQPLSAFKIGFYNVVGGNSLTLFRPEELSLLISGSDEEGVDVTALKSVTVYQGWYKVKDQKDYCALEKIPTIKWFWEFFLELSSGEQKKLLRFITGSDRVPATGIINQSFRLTRLGSDCERFPVSHTCFNQLGIYEYSTRAKLRKKLTMAMHESEGFGIK
;
A
#
# COMPACT_ATOMS: atom_id res chain seq x y z
N MET A 1 -60.75 -14.48 -4.60
CA MET A 1 -61.80 -14.84 -5.60
C MET A 1 -62.64 -13.59 -5.85
N PRO A 2 -63.22 -13.35 -7.04
CA PRO A 2 -63.24 -14.12 -8.31
C PRO A 2 -62.24 -13.53 -9.34
N GLY A 3 -61.80 -14.14 -10.44
CA GLY A 3 -62.28 -15.26 -11.24
C GLY A 3 -62.52 -14.78 -12.68
N TRP A 4 -61.89 -15.45 -13.65
CA TRP A 4 -62.25 -15.60 -15.09
C TRP A 4 -61.36 -14.96 -16.19
N PRO A 5 -61.28 -15.61 -17.38
CA PRO A 5 -60.02 -16.04 -18.02
C PRO A 5 -59.85 -15.55 -19.48
N ILE A 6 -58.68 -15.76 -20.10
CA ILE A 6 -58.56 -15.86 -21.56
C ILE A 6 -57.56 -16.96 -21.95
N THR A 7 -58.07 -17.91 -22.74
CA THR A 7 -57.35 -18.95 -23.46
C THR A 7 -56.96 -18.50 -24.87
N SER A 8 -55.88 -19.10 -25.38
CA SER A 8 -55.75 -19.67 -26.73
C SER A 8 -54.79 -19.03 -27.76
N ILE A 9 -54.08 -19.95 -28.42
CA ILE A 9 -53.48 -19.92 -29.78
C ILE A 9 -52.05 -19.34 -29.90
N PHE A 10 -51.06 -20.24 -30.00
CA PHE A 10 -50.34 -20.46 -31.27
C PHE A 10 -49.79 -21.89 -31.36
N LYS A 11 -50.09 -22.54 -32.49
CA LYS A 11 -49.73 -23.91 -32.88
C LYS A 11 -48.31 -23.98 -33.47
N SER A 12 -47.65 -25.07 -33.15
CA SER A 12 -46.75 -25.92 -33.95
C SER A 12 -45.59 -25.31 -34.75
N SER A 13 -44.39 -25.86 -34.51
CA SER A 13 -43.76 -26.70 -35.54
C SER A 13 -43.01 -27.86 -34.90
N LYS A 14 -43.34 -29.07 -35.35
CA LYS A 14 -42.61 -30.32 -35.07
C LYS A 14 -41.51 -30.43 -36.11
N SER A 15 -40.30 -30.81 -35.71
CA SER A 15 -39.40 -31.56 -36.57
C SER A 15 -38.89 -32.78 -35.80
N LYS A 16 -39.32 -33.95 -36.27
CA LYS A 16 -38.83 -35.26 -35.88
C LYS A 16 -37.53 -35.53 -36.63
N LYS A 17 -36.49 -36.01 -35.95
CA LYS A 17 -35.64 -37.08 -36.48
C LYS A 17 -35.42 -38.13 -35.38
N LYS A 18 -35.47 -39.37 -35.82
CA LYS A 18 -35.65 -40.63 -35.10
C LYS A 18 -34.53 -41.57 -35.57
N LEU A 19 -34.29 -42.62 -34.79
CA LEU A 19 -33.41 -43.78 -35.00
C LEU A 19 -31.92 -43.51 -34.65
N GLU A 20 -31.19 -44.40 -33.96
CA GLU A 20 -31.35 -45.85 -33.92
C GLU A 20 -30.68 -46.47 -32.67
N SER A 21 -31.26 -47.56 -32.21
CA SER A 21 -30.82 -48.46 -31.14
C SER A 21 -29.88 -49.54 -31.68
N ALA A 22 -28.91 -49.98 -30.88
CA ALA A 22 -28.40 -51.36 -30.96
C ALA A 22 -27.98 -51.86 -29.58
N ASN A 23 -28.78 -52.82 -29.08
CA ASN A 23 -28.43 -53.74 -28.00
C ASN A 23 -27.37 -54.73 -28.49
N CYS A 24 -26.47 -55.16 -27.59
CA CYS A 24 -26.09 -56.57 -27.55
C CYS A 24 -25.63 -56.97 -26.14
N ASN A 25 -26.37 -57.90 -25.54
CA ASN A 25 -26.05 -58.64 -24.31
C ASN A 25 -25.11 -59.83 -24.61
N ARG A 26 -24.25 -60.17 -23.65
CA ARG A 26 -23.85 -61.53 -23.21
C ARG A 26 -22.88 -61.35 -22.03
N LEU A 27 -23.25 -61.62 -20.77
CA LEU A 27 -23.47 -62.89 -20.05
C LEU A 27 -22.19 -63.72 -19.79
N VAL A 28 -22.14 -64.25 -18.55
CA VAL A 28 -21.34 -65.37 -18.02
C VAL A 28 -19.92 -64.93 -17.56
N SER A 29 -19.42 -65.16 -16.34
CA SER A 29 -19.86 -65.91 -15.14
C SER A 29 -18.81 -65.78 -14.02
N ASP A 30 -19.28 -66.04 -12.79
CA ASP A 30 -18.65 -66.82 -11.72
C ASP A 30 -17.45 -66.30 -10.90
N ASN A 31 -17.73 -66.33 -9.58
CA ASN A 31 -16.93 -66.88 -8.47
C ASN A 31 -15.65 -66.14 -8.05
N GLU A 32 -15.26 -66.07 -6.78
CA GLU A 32 -15.75 -66.67 -5.54
C GLU A 32 -15.14 -65.89 -4.35
N SER A 33 -15.82 -65.96 -3.21
CA SER A 33 -15.31 -66.06 -1.81
C SER A 33 -13.80 -66.09 -1.55
N ALA A 34 -13.26 -65.78 -0.36
CA ALA A 34 -13.72 -65.22 0.91
C ALA A 34 -12.51 -65.32 1.87
N SER A 35 -12.45 -64.43 2.87
CA SER A 35 -11.94 -64.74 4.24
C SER A 35 -10.44 -65.10 4.36
N ARG A 36 -9.71 -65.03 5.48
CA ARG A 36 -9.82 -64.55 6.86
C ARG A 36 -8.47 -64.96 7.52
N LEU A 37 -8.20 -64.41 8.72
CA LEU A 37 -7.31 -64.93 9.79
C LEU A 37 -5.79 -64.70 9.58
N SER A 38 -5.04 -63.97 10.42
CA SER A 38 -4.82 -63.92 11.89
C SER A 38 -3.62 -64.76 12.36
N GLY A 39 -2.79 -64.15 13.23
CA GLY A 39 -1.83 -64.82 14.12
C GLY A 39 -0.45 -64.13 14.08
N SER A 40 -0.08 -63.27 15.03
CA SER A 40 0.56 -63.60 16.34
C SER A 40 1.88 -64.36 16.18
N GLY A 41 3.04 -63.99 16.74
CA GLY A 41 3.43 -63.01 17.76
C GLY A 41 4.87 -63.30 18.20
N LEU A 42 5.30 -62.61 19.29
CA LEU A 42 6.56 -62.68 20.05
C LEU A 42 7.73 -61.80 19.56
N GLN A 43 8.55 -61.16 20.40
CA GLN A 43 8.47 -60.49 21.72
C GLN A 43 9.89 -59.98 22.05
N SER A 44 10.01 -59.19 23.13
CA SER A 44 11.21 -58.66 23.81
C SER A 44 11.77 -57.34 23.25
N SER A 45 12.16 -56.34 24.03
CA SER A 45 12.12 -56.12 25.50
C SER A 45 12.32 -54.63 25.79
N ALA A 46 11.78 -54.20 26.92
CA ALA A 46 11.69 -52.83 27.41
C ALA A 46 13.01 -52.25 27.99
N ALA A 47 13.14 -50.92 27.91
CA ALA A 47 13.67 -50.08 28.98
C ALA A 47 13.15 -48.63 28.85
N SER A 48 12.80 -48.05 29.99
CA SER A 48 11.95 -46.89 30.25
C SER A 48 12.69 -45.56 30.39
N VAL A 49 12.07 -44.45 29.95
CA VAL A 49 12.42 -43.04 30.28
C VAL A 49 11.10 -42.23 30.40
N PRO A 50 10.96 -41.24 31.31
CA PRO A 50 9.68 -40.94 31.97
C PRO A 50 8.74 -39.95 31.24
N ARG A 51 7.44 -40.04 31.59
CA ARG A 51 6.37 -39.06 31.33
C ARG A 51 6.45 -37.90 32.31
N VAL A 52 6.32 -36.64 31.84
CA VAL A 52 5.67 -35.53 32.57
C VAL A 52 5.01 -34.51 31.60
N SER A 53 3.74 -34.23 31.94
CA SER A 53 2.79 -33.12 31.69
C SER A 53 2.77 -32.25 30.40
N THR A 54 1.57 -32.27 29.82
CA THR A 54 0.88 -31.17 29.13
C THR A 54 0.71 -29.93 30.04
N HIS A 55 1.16 -28.74 29.62
CA HIS A 55 0.55 -27.44 29.96
C HIS A 55 1.12 -26.28 29.12
N SER A 56 0.21 -25.43 28.65
CA SER A 56 0.30 -23.96 28.39
C SER A 56 1.35 -23.37 27.43
N SER A 57 0.82 -22.90 26.28
CA SER A 57 0.99 -21.55 25.71
C SER A 57 2.35 -20.84 25.81
N GLU A 58 3.16 -20.92 24.76
CA GLU A 58 4.23 -19.95 24.47
C GLU A 58 3.66 -18.70 23.76
N VAL A 59 2.89 -17.93 24.54
CA VAL A 59 2.80 -16.49 24.33
C VAL A 59 4.04 -15.90 25.02
N ASP A 60 5.08 -15.57 24.25
CA ASP A 60 6.04 -14.49 24.60
C ASP A 60 7.01 -14.14 23.45
N ILE A 61 6.58 -14.24 22.18
CA ILE A 61 7.37 -13.73 21.02
C ILE A 61 7.33 -12.19 20.91
N PHE A 62 6.52 -11.49 21.72
CA PHE A 62 6.39 -10.03 21.70
C PHE A 62 7.04 -9.25 22.87
N LYS A 63 7.97 -9.85 23.62
CA LYS A 63 8.75 -9.12 24.64
C LYS A 63 10.20 -8.79 24.27
N LEU A 64 10.68 -9.10 23.06
CA LEU A 64 12.11 -9.03 22.72
C LEU A 64 12.59 -7.79 21.95
N VAL A 65 11.91 -6.64 22.00
CA VAL A 65 12.42 -5.38 21.40
C VAL A 65 12.44 -4.17 22.36
N SER A 66 12.12 -4.33 23.64
CA SER A 66 12.24 -3.18 24.58
C SER A 66 12.73 -3.50 26.00
N ALA A 67 13.21 -4.73 26.27
CA ALA A 67 13.66 -5.13 27.61
C ALA A 67 15.09 -5.70 27.66
N ALA A 68 16.00 -5.27 26.77
CA ALA A 68 17.41 -5.69 26.78
C ALA A 68 18.37 -4.54 27.17
N ASN A 69 18.02 -3.75 28.19
CA ASN A 69 18.93 -2.78 28.83
C ASN A 69 18.60 -2.65 30.33
N THR A 70 18.95 -3.66 31.13
CA THR A 70 19.26 -3.47 32.57
C THR A 70 20.04 -4.67 33.13
N SER A 71 21.34 -4.47 33.38
CA SER A 71 22.27 -5.25 34.22
C SER A 71 22.62 -6.69 33.76
N LYS A 72 23.83 -7.24 33.80
CA LYS A 72 25.08 -7.00 34.56
C LYS A 72 26.28 -7.53 33.74
N SER A 73 27.45 -6.98 34.05
CA SER A 73 28.82 -7.39 33.69
C SER A 73 29.19 -8.85 33.99
N SER A 74 30.02 -9.46 33.14
CA SER A 74 31.25 -10.16 33.56
C SER A 74 32.09 -10.65 32.37
N ASP A 75 33.39 -10.58 32.56
CA ASP A 75 34.56 -10.85 31.72
C ASP A 75 34.62 -12.23 31.03
N ASN A 76 35.29 -12.32 29.87
CA ASN A 76 36.62 -12.93 29.79
C ASN A 76 37.24 -12.94 28.38
N ASN A 77 38.57 -12.81 28.41
CA ASN A 77 39.57 -12.73 27.34
C ASN A 77 39.64 -13.96 26.41
N SER A 78 40.13 -13.76 25.19
CA SER A 78 41.23 -14.58 24.65
C SER A 78 41.98 -13.83 23.54
N GLU A 79 43.29 -13.96 23.62
CA GLU A 79 44.34 -13.13 23.03
C GLU A 79 44.67 -13.48 21.57
N LEU A 80 45.40 -12.56 20.95
CA LEU A 80 46.13 -12.72 19.69
C LEU A 80 47.10 -13.91 19.74
N SER A 81 47.33 -14.53 18.57
CA SER A 81 48.67 -15.03 18.24
C SER A 81 48.99 -14.76 16.76
N ASP A 82 50.04 -13.96 16.57
CA ASP A 82 50.78 -13.78 15.33
C ASP A 82 51.50 -15.07 14.95
N SER A 83 51.58 -15.37 13.66
CA SER A 83 52.74 -16.07 13.10
C SER A 83 53.00 -15.62 11.66
N PHE A 84 54.18 -15.05 11.47
CA PHE A 84 54.82 -14.69 10.21
C PHE A 84 55.22 -15.95 9.43
N SER A 85 55.03 -15.94 8.11
CA SER A 85 55.86 -16.69 7.15
C SER A 85 55.85 -15.95 5.80
N ASP A 86 57.05 -15.68 5.30
CA ASP A 86 57.39 -14.92 4.09
C ASP A 86 57.29 -15.77 2.79
N PRO A 87 57.43 -15.18 1.58
CA PRO A 87 56.55 -15.43 0.44
C PRO A 87 57.12 -16.40 -0.62
N GLU A 88 56.24 -17.20 -1.23
CA GLU A 88 56.51 -17.83 -2.54
C GLU A 88 55.64 -17.20 -3.63
N GLU A 89 56.32 -16.66 -4.65
CA GLU A 89 55.74 -16.16 -5.88
C GLU A 89 55.08 -17.29 -6.67
N ASN A 90 53.75 -17.24 -6.80
CA ASN A 90 53.03 -18.02 -7.81
C ASN A 90 52.06 -17.11 -8.55
N TYR A 91 52.40 -16.82 -9.82
CA TYR A 91 51.50 -16.22 -10.80
C TYR A 91 50.25 -17.10 -10.95
N SER A 92 49.16 -16.70 -10.32
CA SER A 92 47.85 -17.33 -10.46
C SER A 92 46.83 -16.30 -10.97
N HIS A 93 46.04 -16.72 -11.96
CA HIS A 93 44.97 -15.94 -12.58
C HIS A 93 44.18 -15.13 -11.55
N GLY A 94 44.21 -13.79 -11.67
CA GLY A 94 43.66 -12.88 -10.65
C GLY A 94 42.19 -13.14 -10.33
N SER A 95 41.92 -13.63 -9.12
CA SER A 95 40.57 -13.77 -8.59
C SER A 95 39.92 -12.39 -8.45
N LYS A 96 38.76 -12.19 -9.08
CA LYS A 96 37.96 -10.95 -8.99
C LYS A 96 37.09 -11.01 -7.74
N ASP A 97 37.11 -9.96 -6.90
CA ASP A 97 36.15 -9.84 -5.81
C ASP A 97 34.91 -9.08 -6.31
N SER A 98 33.72 -9.51 -5.89
CA SER A 98 32.47 -8.82 -6.22
C SER A 98 32.21 -7.73 -5.18
N GLN A 99 31.99 -6.50 -5.61
CA GLN A 99 31.69 -5.35 -4.75
C GLN A 99 30.35 -4.74 -5.14
N GLN A 100 29.49 -4.45 -4.16
CA GLN A 100 28.19 -3.81 -4.41
C GLN A 100 28.34 -2.29 -4.48
N CYS A 101 27.83 -1.67 -5.55
CA CYS A 101 27.79 -0.23 -5.67
C CYS A 101 26.84 0.38 -4.62
N MET A 102 27.37 1.22 -3.72
CA MET A 102 26.60 1.88 -2.64
C MET A 102 25.50 2.83 -3.15
N CYS A 103 25.55 3.24 -4.42
CA CYS A 103 24.60 4.17 -5.02
C CYS A 103 23.45 3.44 -5.71
N CYS A 104 23.74 2.59 -6.69
CA CYS A 104 22.71 1.89 -7.47
C CYS A 104 22.47 0.42 -7.07
N GLY A 105 23.26 -0.12 -6.14
CA GLY A 105 23.16 -1.51 -5.70
C GLY A 105 23.73 -2.55 -6.67
N THR A 106 24.20 -2.14 -7.86
CA THR A 106 24.78 -3.07 -8.85
C THR A 106 26.07 -3.70 -8.34
N TYR A 107 26.18 -5.02 -8.44
CA TYR A 107 27.43 -5.74 -8.20
C TYR A 107 28.42 -5.53 -9.34
N VAL A 108 29.61 -5.07 -8.99
CA VAL A 108 30.72 -4.83 -9.91
C VAL A 108 31.84 -5.82 -9.57
N LYS A 109 32.33 -6.56 -10.57
CA LYS A 109 33.52 -7.39 -10.41
C LYS A 109 34.75 -6.48 -10.43
N VAL A 110 35.44 -6.37 -9.30
CA VAL A 110 36.57 -5.47 -9.12
C VAL A 110 37.84 -6.31 -8.92
N PRO A 111 38.93 -6.08 -9.70
CA PRO A 111 40.20 -6.74 -9.46
C PRO A 111 40.76 -6.38 -8.07
N ARG A 112 41.36 -7.33 -7.35
CA ARG A 112 41.88 -7.12 -5.98
C ARG A 112 42.91 -5.99 -5.84
N ASN A 113 43.58 -5.61 -6.94
CA ASN A 113 44.71 -4.67 -6.91
C ASN A 113 44.34 -3.23 -7.28
N VAL A 114 43.05 -2.90 -7.48
CA VAL A 114 42.67 -1.52 -7.80
C VAL A 114 42.43 -0.68 -6.55
N SER A 115 42.84 0.60 -6.59
CA SER A 115 42.56 1.59 -5.55
C SER A 115 41.27 2.38 -5.79
N LEU A 116 40.71 2.27 -7.00
CA LEU A 116 39.56 3.04 -7.47
C LEU A 116 38.77 2.18 -8.46
N PHE A 117 37.44 2.26 -8.41
CA PHE A 117 36.59 1.78 -9.51
C PHE A 117 35.44 2.75 -9.79
N ARG A 118 34.94 2.76 -11.03
CA ARG A 118 33.74 3.49 -11.46
C ARG A 118 32.61 2.50 -11.69
N CYS A 119 31.44 2.75 -11.11
CA CYS A 119 30.24 2.01 -11.46
C CYS A 119 29.71 2.46 -12.83
N ILE A 120 29.61 1.54 -13.79
CA ILE A 120 29.10 1.83 -15.14
C ILE A 120 27.60 2.15 -15.20
N VAL A 121 26.84 1.81 -14.15
CA VAL A 121 25.39 2.01 -14.10
C VAL A 121 25.00 3.40 -13.59
N CYS A 122 25.76 3.95 -12.65
CA CYS A 122 25.44 5.23 -12.01
C CYS A 122 26.55 6.28 -12.07
N ASP A 123 27.70 5.94 -12.66
CA ASP A 123 28.89 6.79 -12.78
C ASP A 123 29.41 7.32 -11.45
N THR A 124 29.19 6.56 -10.36
CA THR A 124 29.80 6.83 -9.06
C THR A 124 31.18 6.19 -9.00
N TYR A 125 32.15 6.96 -8.52
CA TYR A 125 33.53 6.54 -8.31
C TYR A 125 33.75 6.14 -6.87
N TYR A 126 34.50 5.08 -6.63
CA TYR A 126 34.73 4.50 -5.30
C TYR A 126 36.22 4.37 -5.03
N ASP A 127 36.70 5.14 -4.06
CA ASP A 127 38.05 4.98 -3.53
C ASP A 127 38.09 3.81 -2.54
N LEU A 128 38.87 2.78 -2.86
CA LEU A 128 39.06 1.59 -2.03
C LEU A 128 40.20 1.73 -1.02
N LYS A 129 41.01 2.78 -1.16
CA LYS A 129 42.09 3.13 -0.22
C LYS A 129 41.72 4.44 0.48
N VAL A 130 41.84 4.46 1.81
CA VAL A 130 41.69 5.70 2.60
C VAL A 130 42.88 6.60 2.27
N PRO A 131 42.68 7.86 1.83
CA PRO A 131 43.75 8.83 1.86
C PRO A 131 44.16 9.06 3.32
N ASP A 132 45.39 8.73 3.68
CA ASP A 132 46.01 9.35 4.86
C ASP A 132 46.00 10.85 4.62
N LEU A 133 45.23 11.60 5.42
CA LEU A 133 45.43 13.02 5.78
C LEU A 133 44.11 13.66 6.22
N MET A 134 43.98 13.93 7.52
CA MET A 134 43.42 15.19 8.01
C MET A 134 44.21 15.60 9.27
N LEU A 135 45.20 16.48 9.08
CA LEU A 135 46.07 16.99 10.16
C LEU A 135 45.41 18.02 11.09
N LYS A 136 44.09 18.28 10.97
CA LYS A 136 43.24 18.98 11.96
C LYS A 136 41.75 18.90 11.54
N PRO A 137 40.80 18.56 12.44
CA PRO A 137 39.38 18.57 12.09
C PRO A 137 38.88 20.01 11.86
N PRO A 138 38.12 20.27 10.80
CA PRO A 138 37.63 21.62 10.52
C PRO A 138 36.47 22.03 11.41
N LYS A 139 36.23 23.34 11.55
CA LYS A 139 35.10 23.87 12.35
C LYS A 139 33.75 23.48 11.70
N PRO A 140 32.81 22.88 12.46
CA PRO A 140 31.47 22.59 11.96
C PRO A 140 30.70 23.84 11.56
N LEU A 141 29.78 23.69 10.60
CA LEU A 141 28.87 24.75 10.20
C LEU A 141 27.75 24.89 11.22
N THR A 142 27.46 26.12 11.64
CA THR A 142 26.31 26.46 12.47
C THR A 142 25.58 27.66 11.89
N LEU A 143 24.29 27.79 12.22
CA LEU A 143 23.50 28.95 11.81
C LEU A 143 24.12 30.24 12.32
N HIS A 144 24.52 30.28 13.60
CA HIS A 144 25.17 31.44 14.21
C HIS A 144 26.46 31.84 13.49
N TYR A 145 27.35 30.87 13.22
CA TYR A 145 28.59 31.12 12.49
C TYR A 145 28.31 31.67 11.08
N THR A 146 27.32 31.11 10.38
CA THR A 146 26.94 31.56 9.03
C THR A 146 26.37 32.99 9.06
N LYS A 147 25.43 33.29 9.98
CA LYS A 147 24.86 34.64 10.16
C LYS A 147 25.96 35.68 10.41
N HIS A 148 26.96 35.34 11.25
CA HIS A 148 28.10 36.21 11.51
C HIS A 148 28.96 36.46 10.25
N ILE A 149 29.25 35.44 9.45
CA ILE A 149 30.02 35.61 8.19
C ILE A 149 29.24 36.44 7.17
N VAL A 150 27.94 36.20 7.01
CA VAL A 150 27.08 36.99 6.11
C VAL A 150 27.08 38.46 6.53
N LYS A 151 26.94 38.74 7.83
CA LYS A 151 27.04 40.11 8.38
C LYS A 151 28.38 40.76 8.05
N GLN A 152 29.48 40.03 8.23
CA GLN A 152 30.83 40.53 7.88
C GLN A 152 30.97 40.85 6.38
N CYS A 153 30.35 40.07 5.49
CA CYS A 153 30.38 40.35 4.05
C CYS A 153 29.66 41.66 3.74
N TYR A 154 28.47 41.88 4.31
CA TYR A 154 27.72 43.13 4.14
C TYR A 154 28.45 44.34 4.76
N GLU A 155 29.08 44.19 5.94
CA GLU A 155 29.88 45.24 6.59
C GLU A 155 31.16 45.59 5.79
N GLN A 156 31.79 44.62 5.14
CA GLN A 156 32.92 44.86 4.25
C GLN A 156 32.49 45.58 2.97
N GLN A 157 31.30 45.27 2.48
CA GLN A 157 30.73 45.90 1.30
C GLN A 157 30.29 47.35 1.56
N SER A 158 29.66 47.63 2.71
CA SER A 158 29.31 49.01 3.09
C SER A 158 30.55 49.91 3.23
N LYS A 159 31.65 49.36 3.76
CA LYS A 159 32.95 50.06 3.82
C LYS A 159 33.58 50.34 2.45
N LYS A 160 33.28 49.52 1.42
CA LYS A 160 33.79 49.70 0.05
C LYS A 160 32.98 50.70 -0.78
N LEU A 161 31.67 50.83 -0.55
CA LEU A 161 30.79 51.69 -1.36
C LEU A 161 30.68 53.15 -0.88
N GLY A 162 31.11 53.48 0.35
CA GLY A 162 31.00 54.85 0.88
C GLY A 162 29.54 55.33 1.03
N ASP A 163 29.35 56.57 1.46
CA ASP A 163 28.03 57.18 1.80
C ASP A 163 27.13 57.49 0.58
N ALA A 164 27.37 56.82 -0.57
CA ALA A 164 26.60 57.02 -1.79
C ALA A 164 25.34 56.13 -1.78
N SER A 165 24.19 56.80 -1.95
CA SER A 165 22.82 56.29 -1.90
C SER A 165 22.61 54.86 -2.46
N VAL A 166 22.00 54.05 -1.61
CA VAL A 166 21.56 52.66 -1.80
C VAL A 166 20.73 52.48 -3.07
N ASN A 167 21.30 51.82 -4.08
CA ASN A 167 20.50 51.10 -5.08
C ASN A 167 20.64 49.59 -4.81
N PRO A 168 19.61 48.90 -4.29
CA PRO A 168 19.67 47.47 -3.96
C PRO A 168 19.77 46.55 -5.19
N TYR A 169 19.89 47.10 -6.41
CA TYR A 169 20.04 46.34 -7.65
C TYR A 169 21.47 46.29 -8.20
N PHE A 170 22.45 46.93 -7.55
CA PHE A 170 23.88 46.90 -7.95
C PHE A 170 24.74 46.27 -6.85
N TYR A 171 24.60 44.96 -6.64
CA TYR A 171 25.55 44.19 -5.83
C TYR A 171 26.61 43.55 -6.74
N ASP A 172 27.88 43.72 -6.39
CA ASP A 172 29.03 43.18 -7.15
C ASP A 172 29.16 41.65 -6.99
N ILE A 173 29.65 40.98 -8.03
CA ILE A 173 29.78 39.53 -8.19
C ILE A 173 30.71 38.90 -7.11
N GLU A 174 31.58 39.69 -6.49
CA GLU A 174 32.57 39.26 -5.47
C GLU A 174 32.11 39.43 -4.00
N SER A 175 30.90 39.93 -3.76
CA SER A 175 30.45 40.36 -2.42
C SER A 175 30.42 39.25 -1.34
N PHE A 176 30.38 37.97 -1.74
CA PHE A 176 30.26 36.83 -0.82
C PHE A 176 31.43 35.85 -0.87
N GLN A 177 32.58 36.19 -1.47
CA GLN A 177 33.70 35.26 -1.69
C GLN A 177 34.15 34.50 -0.41
N LYS A 178 34.16 35.17 0.76
CA LYS A 178 34.51 34.53 2.04
C LYS A 178 33.50 33.46 2.45
N LEU A 179 32.21 33.75 2.29
CA LEU A 179 31.13 32.79 2.54
C LEU A 179 31.21 31.64 1.54
N GLU A 180 31.39 31.93 0.26
CA GLU A 180 31.53 30.96 -0.81
C GLU A 180 32.64 29.93 -0.54
N ASN A 181 33.83 30.38 -0.11
CA ASN A 181 34.94 29.50 0.26
C ASN A 181 34.61 28.59 1.45
N ILE A 182 33.94 29.12 2.48
CA ILE A 182 33.52 28.35 3.66
C ILE A 182 32.47 27.31 3.27
N LEU A 183 31.49 27.69 2.46
CA LEU A 183 30.44 26.79 1.97
C LEU A 183 31.04 25.68 1.09
N ASN A 184 31.90 26.03 0.14
CA ASN A 184 32.57 25.06 -0.72
C ASN A 184 33.35 24.04 0.12
N TYR A 185 34.11 24.52 1.09
CA TYR A 185 34.88 23.65 1.97
C TYR A 185 33.98 22.74 2.82
N ALA A 186 32.98 23.30 3.51
CA ALA A 186 32.09 22.54 4.40
C ALA A 186 31.29 21.48 3.65
N PHE A 187 30.73 21.81 2.49
CA PHE A 187 29.93 20.87 1.68
C PHE A 187 30.77 19.92 0.83
N SER A 188 32.09 20.13 0.72
CA SER A 188 33.03 19.17 0.10
C SER A 188 33.50 18.07 1.06
N HIS A 189 33.17 18.15 2.36
CA HIS A 189 33.65 17.21 3.37
C HIS A 189 32.48 16.73 4.25
N PHE A 190 32.05 15.48 4.05
CA PHE A 190 30.88 14.95 4.77
C PHE A 190 31.12 14.83 6.29
N GLU A 191 32.36 14.74 6.75
CA GLU A 191 32.74 14.72 8.17
C GLU A 191 32.47 16.06 8.85
N VAL A 192 32.63 17.16 8.11
CA VAL A 192 32.27 18.51 8.57
C VAL A 192 30.75 18.61 8.70
N LEU A 193 30.03 18.16 7.67
CA LEU A 193 28.56 18.13 7.68
C LEU A 193 28.00 17.25 8.80
N ASN A 194 28.57 16.07 9.06
CA ASN A 194 28.12 15.17 10.13
C ASN A 194 28.23 15.76 11.54
N LYS A 195 29.05 16.80 11.72
CA LYS A 195 29.21 17.56 12.97
C LYS A 195 28.49 18.91 12.96
N SER A 196 27.92 19.31 11.82
CA SER A 196 27.25 20.60 11.64
C SER A 196 25.82 20.58 12.17
N PHE A 197 25.31 21.75 12.55
CA PHE A 197 23.95 21.93 13.10
C PHE A 197 23.58 20.98 14.26
N PRO A 198 24.42 20.88 15.31
CA PRO A 198 24.11 20.02 16.46
C PRO A 198 22.88 20.53 17.22
N GLU A 199 22.09 19.60 17.74
CA GLU A 199 21.03 19.91 18.70
C GLU A 199 21.64 20.52 19.98
N THR A 200 21.30 21.77 20.30
CA THR A 200 21.80 22.46 21.50
C THR A 200 21.13 21.88 22.74
N CYS A 201 21.71 20.85 23.36
CA CYS A 201 21.19 20.36 24.64
C CYS A 201 21.45 21.38 25.77
N ALA A 202 20.44 22.18 26.12
CA ALA A 202 20.40 22.94 27.37
C ALA A 202 19.99 22.07 28.60
N LYS A 203 20.14 20.73 28.53
CA LYS A 203 19.73 19.80 29.61
C LYS A 203 20.72 18.67 29.92
N TYR A 204 21.95 18.71 29.40
CA TYR A 204 23.00 17.76 29.80
C TYR A 204 24.27 18.55 30.11
N PRO A 205 24.83 18.46 31.34
CA PRO A 205 26.02 19.22 31.69
C PRO A 205 27.19 18.84 30.79
N GLU A 206 27.95 19.86 30.40
CA GLU A 206 29.23 19.74 29.70
C GLU A 206 30.07 18.61 30.31
N PRO A 207 30.57 17.64 29.52
CA PRO A 207 31.38 16.57 30.05
C PRO A 207 32.73 17.14 30.51
N SER A 208 33.01 17.04 31.80
CA SER A 208 34.36 17.18 32.33
C SER A 208 35.29 16.14 31.66
N SER A 209 36.54 16.56 31.45
CA SER A 209 37.54 16.05 30.50
C SER A 209 37.90 14.56 30.51
N ASN A 210 37.27 13.72 31.34
CA ASN A 210 37.59 12.29 31.47
C ASN A 210 36.48 11.33 31.00
N ASN A 211 35.32 11.82 30.53
CA ASN A 211 34.18 10.97 30.14
C ASN A 211 33.87 10.90 28.62
N GLU A 212 34.75 11.40 27.76
CA GLU A 212 34.53 11.41 26.30
C GLU A 212 34.34 10.01 25.69
N LYS A 213 34.88 8.96 26.30
CA LYS A 213 34.82 7.59 25.74
C LYS A 213 33.51 6.85 25.99
N ARG A 214 32.66 7.29 26.93
CA ARG A 214 31.39 6.59 27.27
C ARG A 214 30.12 7.19 26.63
N ASN A 215 30.19 8.38 26.03
CA ASN A 215 29.02 9.10 25.49
C ASN A 215 28.91 9.12 23.94
N THR A 216 29.69 8.28 23.26
CA THR A 216 29.85 8.24 21.79
C THR A 216 28.82 7.38 21.05
N LYS A 217 27.99 6.59 21.74
CA LYS A 217 26.97 5.76 21.08
C LYS A 217 25.80 6.64 20.65
N LEU A 218 25.61 6.78 19.34
CA LEU A 218 24.48 7.51 18.78
C LEU A 218 23.16 6.85 19.22
N SER A 219 22.21 7.67 19.68
CA SER A 219 20.91 7.20 20.12
C SER A 219 20.07 6.76 18.92
N TYR A 220 19.39 5.62 19.04
CA TYR A 220 18.30 5.27 18.11
C TYR A 220 17.22 6.34 18.08
N SER A 221 17.04 7.07 19.19
CA SER A 221 15.96 8.04 19.37
C SER A 221 16.25 9.42 18.78
N SER A 222 17.48 9.77 18.40
CA SER A 222 17.76 11.09 17.84
C SER A 222 19.01 11.07 16.96
N SER A 223 18.91 11.72 15.79
CA SER A 223 20.06 12.00 14.94
C SER A 223 20.99 13.07 15.52
N ARG A 224 20.54 13.81 16.55
CA ARG A 224 21.19 15.00 17.16
C ARG A 224 21.42 16.15 16.18
N ILE A 225 20.53 16.30 15.20
CA ILE A 225 20.55 17.37 14.21
C ILE A 225 19.44 18.38 14.54
N ASN A 226 19.76 19.67 14.56
CA ASN A 226 18.78 20.74 14.66
C ASN A 226 18.21 21.10 13.28
N TYR A 227 17.05 20.54 12.93
CA TYR A 227 16.38 20.80 11.65
C TYR A 227 15.92 22.25 11.48
N ASN A 228 15.61 22.97 12.58
CA ASN A 228 15.22 24.37 12.49
C ASN A 228 16.40 25.24 12.07
N ASP A 229 17.59 25.00 12.66
CA ASP A 229 18.81 25.71 12.28
C ASP A 229 19.18 25.48 10.81
N ILE A 230 18.97 24.26 10.30
CA ILE A 230 19.24 23.93 8.89
C ILE A 230 18.28 24.67 7.96
N ARG A 231 16.99 24.69 8.29
CA ARG A 231 15.98 25.41 7.49
C ARG A 231 16.25 26.90 7.48
N GLU A 232 16.52 27.50 8.64
CA GLU A 232 16.92 28.91 8.72
C GLU A 232 18.21 29.20 7.97
N PHE A 233 19.18 28.28 8.01
CA PHE A 233 20.42 28.39 7.25
C PHE A 233 20.13 28.44 5.74
N PHE A 234 19.32 27.53 5.20
CA PHE A 234 19.00 27.56 3.78
C PHE A 234 18.09 28.71 3.38
N CYS A 235 17.19 29.18 4.27
CA CYS A 235 16.45 30.42 4.08
C CYS A 235 17.39 31.62 3.97
N LEU A 236 18.38 31.73 4.87
CA LEU A 236 19.40 32.77 4.81
C LEU A 236 20.15 32.74 3.48
N ILE A 237 20.65 31.57 3.06
CA ILE A 237 21.37 31.44 1.78
C ILE A 237 20.48 31.79 0.58
N SER A 238 19.22 31.38 0.59
CA SER A 238 18.26 31.67 -0.49
C SER A 238 17.83 33.13 -0.54
N SER A 239 17.95 33.86 0.58
CA SER A 239 17.61 35.30 0.69
C SER A 239 18.73 36.24 0.21
N LEU A 240 19.92 35.72 -0.09
CA LEU A 240 21.04 36.54 -0.55
C LEU A 240 20.79 37.07 -1.97
N ALA A 241 21.32 38.26 -2.26
CA ALA A 241 21.19 38.90 -3.58
C ALA A 241 21.92 38.15 -4.74
N SER A 242 22.68 37.09 -4.43
CA SER A 242 23.45 36.29 -5.38
C SER A 242 23.06 34.81 -5.29
N ALA A 243 22.90 34.16 -6.43
CA ALA A 243 22.67 32.72 -6.52
C ALA A 243 23.97 31.86 -6.42
N ARG A 244 25.15 32.50 -6.39
CA ARG A 244 26.46 31.80 -6.35
C ARG A 244 26.63 30.94 -5.10
N PRO A 245 26.31 31.39 -3.87
CA PRO A 245 26.40 30.55 -2.66
C PRO A 245 25.61 29.24 -2.77
N MET A 246 24.38 29.29 -3.28
CA MET A 246 23.58 28.07 -3.51
C MET A 246 24.19 27.17 -4.60
N THR A 247 24.67 27.76 -5.70
CA THR A 247 25.32 27.01 -6.78
C THR A 247 26.58 26.28 -6.31
N ILE A 248 27.37 26.91 -5.43
CA ILE A 248 28.55 26.32 -4.82
C ILE A 248 28.18 25.15 -3.91
N ILE A 249 27.16 25.30 -3.07
CA ILE A 249 26.64 24.19 -2.24
C ILE A 249 26.25 23.01 -3.14
N LEU A 250 25.45 23.24 -4.18
CA LEU A 250 25.02 22.18 -5.10
C LEU A 250 26.20 21.51 -5.81
N THR A 251 27.17 22.29 -6.27
CA THR A 251 28.35 21.77 -6.97
C THR A 251 29.22 20.93 -6.03
N ALA A 252 29.52 21.43 -4.83
CA ALA A 252 30.29 20.72 -3.82
C ALA A 252 29.61 19.40 -3.41
N VAL A 253 28.32 19.44 -3.10
CA VAL A 253 27.54 18.25 -2.76
C VAL A 253 27.52 17.23 -3.91
N CYS A 254 27.32 17.68 -5.15
CA CYS A 254 27.32 16.78 -6.29
C CYS A 254 28.68 16.07 -6.47
N ASN A 255 29.79 16.76 -6.21
CA ASN A 255 31.14 16.18 -6.31
C ASN A 255 31.39 15.14 -5.21
N VAL A 256 31.01 15.44 -3.97
CA VAL A 256 31.12 14.49 -2.85
C VAL A 256 30.30 13.24 -3.09
N LEU A 257 29.04 13.40 -3.54
CA LEU A 257 28.16 12.25 -3.80
C LEU A 257 28.56 11.44 -5.03
N LYS A 258 29.29 12.03 -5.99
CA LYS A 258 29.87 11.30 -7.14
C LYS A 258 31.07 10.43 -6.74
N ARG A 259 31.72 10.73 -5.63
CA ARG A 259 32.89 10.00 -5.12
C ARG A 259 32.78 9.77 -3.60
N PRO A 260 31.76 9.03 -3.12
CA PRO A 260 31.60 8.77 -1.70
C PRO A 260 32.74 7.88 -1.20
N ARG A 261 33.19 8.10 0.04
CA ARG A 261 34.14 7.18 0.67
C ARG A 261 33.47 5.84 0.98
N TYR A 262 34.22 4.75 0.89
CA TYR A 262 33.70 3.40 1.18
C TYR A 262 33.24 3.22 2.64
N ASP A 263 33.75 4.04 3.57
CA ASP A 263 33.49 3.92 5.00
C ASP A 263 32.22 4.63 5.48
N ILE A 264 31.42 5.27 4.61
CA ILE A 264 30.25 6.09 5.01
C ILE A 264 29.11 5.31 5.69
N PHE A 265 29.10 3.97 5.58
CA PHE A 265 28.10 3.10 6.22
C PHE A 265 28.62 2.40 7.46
N ARG A 266 29.86 2.69 7.89
CA ARG A 266 30.48 2.06 9.07
C ARG A 266 29.74 2.39 10.36
N ALA A 267 29.11 3.57 10.44
CA ALA A 267 28.29 3.97 11.58
C ALA A 267 27.11 4.86 11.15
N ALA A 268 25.97 4.73 11.84
CA ALA A 268 24.78 5.55 11.56
C ALA A 268 25.05 7.07 11.70
N SER A 269 25.99 7.48 12.56
CA SER A 269 26.42 8.88 12.69
C SER A 269 26.96 9.47 11.39
N GLN A 270 27.48 8.62 10.50
CA GLN A 270 27.98 9.04 9.21
C GLN A 270 26.88 9.35 8.20
N LEU A 271 25.61 9.04 8.48
CA LEU A 271 24.48 9.34 7.59
C LEU A 271 23.91 10.76 7.78
N ARG A 272 24.35 11.50 8.80
CA ARG A 272 23.79 12.82 9.15
C ARG A 272 23.91 13.84 8.01
N PHE A 273 25.02 13.82 7.27
CA PHE A 273 25.22 14.71 6.12
C PHE A 273 24.15 14.50 5.03
N LEU A 274 23.68 13.26 4.82
CA LEU A 274 22.59 12.97 3.87
C LEU A 274 21.28 13.63 4.34
N LEU A 275 21.01 13.60 5.65
CA LEU A 275 19.84 14.26 6.23
C LEU A 275 19.91 15.79 6.08
N ILE A 276 21.10 16.39 6.23
CA ILE A 276 21.34 17.82 6.00
C ILE A 276 21.15 18.17 4.51
N ILE A 277 21.67 17.35 3.60
CA ILE A 277 21.52 17.55 2.15
C ILE A 277 20.05 17.48 1.73
N LEU A 278 19.24 16.60 2.34
CA LEU A 278 17.81 16.50 2.07
C LEU A 278 17.00 17.74 2.48
N GLU A 279 17.58 18.69 3.24
CA GLU A 279 16.95 19.97 3.56
C GLU A 279 17.28 21.08 2.53
N ILE A 280 18.09 20.80 1.48
CA ILE A 280 18.39 21.78 0.43
C ILE A 280 17.10 22.11 -0.35
N PRO A 281 16.62 23.37 -0.37
CA PRO A 281 15.35 23.73 -1.00
C PRO A 281 15.29 23.45 -2.50
N ALA A 282 16.42 23.60 -3.20
CA ALA A 282 16.52 23.37 -4.64
C ALA A 282 16.15 21.93 -5.05
N LEU A 283 16.27 20.94 -4.15
CA LEU A 283 15.90 19.54 -4.45
C LEU A 283 14.39 19.36 -4.65
N TYR A 284 13.57 20.17 -3.97
CA TYR A 284 12.10 20.12 -4.04
C TYR A 284 11.53 20.87 -5.25
N GLN A 285 12.34 21.73 -5.87
CA GLN A 285 11.96 22.45 -7.09
C GLN A 285 12.08 21.57 -8.34
N VAL A 286 13.01 20.61 -8.36
CA VAL A 286 13.21 19.68 -9.48
C VAL A 286 12.00 18.81 -9.75
N THR A 287 11.25 18.48 -8.70
CA THR A 287 10.09 17.61 -8.80
C THR A 287 8.80 18.34 -9.16
N SER A 288 8.80 19.68 -9.08
CA SER A 288 7.65 20.51 -9.37
C SER A 288 7.59 20.82 -10.87
N SER A 289 6.49 20.46 -11.53
CA SER A 289 6.26 20.67 -12.97
C SER A 289 6.01 22.15 -13.35
N SER A 290 6.64 23.11 -12.67
CA SER A 290 6.47 24.53 -12.96
C SER A 290 7.34 24.95 -14.16
N SER A 291 6.67 25.29 -15.25
CA SER A 291 7.22 25.74 -16.53
C SER A 291 7.76 27.18 -16.50
N VAL A 292 8.51 27.58 -15.46
CA VAL A 292 8.93 28.98 -15.30
C VAL A 292 10.45 29.15 -15.36
N ALA A 293 10.85 30.06 -16.25
CA ALA A 293 12.15 30.70 -16.48
C ALA A 293 13.27 29.81 -17.07
N ASP A 294 13.36 29.91 -18.40
CA ASP A 294 14.34 29.31 -19.31
C ASP A 294 15.69 30.07 -19.27
N SER A 295 16.25 30.24 -18.07
CA SER A 295 17.65 30.69 -17.93
C SER A 295 18.60 29.49 -17.81
N ASP A 296 19.76 29.57 -18.44
CA ASP A 296 20.78 28.51 -18.38
C ASP A 296 21.22 28.19 -16.95
N ILE A 297 21.25 29.21 -16.07
CA ILE A 297 21.57 29.05 -14.64
C ILE A 297 20.50 28.21 -13.94
N SER A 298 19.21 28.47 -14.19
CA SER A 298 18.09 27.67 -13.66
C SER A 298 18.13 26.22 -14.17
N ARG A 299 18.52 26.00 -15.43
CA ARG A 299 18.68 24.65 -16.00
C ARG A 299 19.85 23.88 -15.38
N SER A 300 21.01 24.52 -15.23
CA SER A 300 22.19 23.92 -14.61
C SER A 300 21.94 23.53 -13.15
N MET A 301 21.32 24.43 -12.37
CA MET A 301 20.94 24.15 -10.99
C MET A 301 19.95 22.98 -10.89
N ARG A 302 18.93 22.92 -11.75
CA ARG A 302 17.99 21.78 -11.80
C ARG A 302 18.68 20.44 -12.09
N ASN A 303 19.62 20.42 -13.02
CA ASN A 303 20.38 19.20 -13.36
C ASN A 303 21.26 18.74 -12.19
N LEU A 304 21.95 19.68 -11.52
CA LEU A 304 22.72 19.38 -10.32
C LEU A 304 21.82 18.85 -9.20
N SER A 305 20.71 19.52 -8.92
CA SER A 305 19.75 19.11 -7.89
C SER A 305 19.17 17.72 -8.16
N TYR A 306 18.83 17.39 -9.41
CA TYR A 306 18.37 16.04 -9.76
C TYR A 306 19.46 14.97 -9.56
N SER A 307 20.69 15.28 -9.96
CA SER A 307 21.87 14.41 -9.78
C SER A 307 22.18 14.15 -8.30
N ILE A 308 22.07 15.19 -7.46
CA ILE A 308 22.22 15.11 -6.00
C ILE A 308 21.12 14.24 -5.42
N LEU A 309 19.85 14.55 -5.71
CA LEU A 309 18.69 13.81 -5.20
C LEU A 309 18.79 12.32 -5.53
N THR A 310 19.10 11.99 -6.79
CA THR A 310 19.26 10.61 -7.27
C THR A 310 20.32 9.85 -6.46
N ARG A 311 21.47 10.48 -6.17
CA ARG A 311 22.56 9.84 -5.40
C ARG A 311 22.26 9.74 -3.92
N VAL A 312 21.63 10.76 -3.31
CA VAL A 312 21.19 10.71 -1.91
C VAL A 312 20.19 9.56 -1.71
N ILE A 313 19.19 9.45 -2.59
CA ILE A 313 18.22 8.35 -2.57
C ILE A 313 18.94 7.00 -2.72
N GLY A 314 19.87 6.89 -3.68
CA GLY A 314 20.67 5.69 -3.90
C GLY A 314 21.47 5.25 -2.65
N LEU A 315 22.17 6.19 -2.01
CA LEU A 315 22.95 5.92 -0.79
C LEU A 315 22.06 5.53 0.40
N LEU A 316 20.91 6.19 0.58
CA LEU A 316 19.96 5.83 1.64
C LEU A 316 19.35 4.44 1.39
N ALA A 317 19.03 4.11 0.15
CA ALA A 317 18.45 2.82 -0.24
C ALA A 317 19.39 1.63 0.02
N HIS A 318 20.70 1.85 0.02
CA HIS A 318 21.72 0.82 0.15
C HIS A 318 22.62 1.00 1.39
N CYS A 319 22.15 1.73 2.41
CA CYS A 319 22.94 1.99 3.62
C CYS A 319 23.09 0.78 4.57
N GLY A 320 22.45 -0.35 4.25
CA GLY A 320 22.46 -1.57 5.05
C GLY A 320 21.44 -1.55 6.19
N GLU A 321 21.06 -2.74 6.64
CA GLU A 321 19.93 -2.95 7.54
C GLU A 321 20.07 -2.23 8.90
N ASN A 322 21.27 -2.27 9.50
CA ASN A 322 21.56 -1.59 10.76
C ASN A 322 21.31 -0.07 10.67
N ASN A 323 21.77 0.55 9.60
CA ASN A 323 21.61 1.98 9.39
C ASN A 323 20.16 2.35 9.04
N SER A 324 19.47 1.51 8.26
CA SER A 324 18.03 1.68 7.97
C SER A 324 17.17 1.69 9.25
N ARG A 325 17.51 0.87 10.26
CA ARG A 325 16.83 0.90 11.57
C ARG A 325 17.01 2.23 12.31
N TYR A 326 18.20 2.84 12.23
CA TYR A 326 18.42 4.19 12.77
C TYR A 326 17.59 5.23 12.01
N LEU A 327 17.59 5.19 10.67
CA LEU A 327 16.81 6.11 9.84
C LEU A 327 15.31 6.01 10.15
N LEU A 328 14.76 4.80 10.25
CA LEU A 328 13.36 4.57 10.63
C LEU A 328 13.03 5.28 11.95
N ASN A 329 13.80 5.01 13.01
CA ASN A 329 13.56 5.60 14.33
C ASN A 329 13.71 7.12 14.34
N TRP A 330 14.60 7.68 13.53
CA TRP A 330 14.71 9.14 13.37
C TRP A 330 13.53 9.72 12.61
N PHE A 331 13.03 9.05 11.57
CA PHE A 331 11.87 9.49 10.79
C PHE A 331 10.55 9.37 11.56
N VAL A 332 10.42 8.38 12.45
CA VAL A 332 9.29 8.27 13.40
C VAL A 332 9.13 9.56 14.23
N ARG A 333 10.22 10.30 14.49
CA ARG A 333 10.25 11.51 15.32
C ARG A 333 10.32 12.81 14.53
N LEU A 334 10.35 12.76 13.20
CA LEU A 334 10.28 13.97 12.38
C LEU A 334 8.94 14.69 12.60
N PRO A 335 8.92 16.04 12.68
CA PRO A 335 7.68 16.80 12.65
C PRO A 335 6.86 16.51 11.39
N LYS A 336 5.53 16.58 11.49
CA LYS A 336 4.59 16.26 10.39
C LYS A 336 5.00 16.92 9.07
N ASP A 337 5.22 18.23 9.04
CA ASP A 337 5.56 18.96 7.81
C ASP A 337 6.88 18.49 7.20
N GLY A 338 7.89 18.22 8.05
CA GLY A 338 9.20 17.74 7.60
C GLY A 338 9.16 16.32 7.06
N PHE A 339 8.24 15.51 7.57
CA PHE A 339 7.97 14.14 7.15
C PHE A 339 7.20 14.13 5.81
N GLU A 340 6.09 14.87 5.75
CA GLU A 340 5.23 15.00 4.56
C GLU A 340 6.00 15.53 3.35
N ASN A 341 6.82 16.56 3.53
CA ASN A 341 7.64 17.12 2.44
C ASN A 341 8.59 16.08 1.83
N LYS A 342 9.17 15.19 2.65
CA LYS A 342 10.08 14.13 2.16
C LYS A 342 9.33 13.01 1.46
N VAL A 343 8.16 12.64 1.96
CA VAL A 343 7.26 11.69 1.28
C VAL A 343 6.83 12.23 -0.08
N ASN A 344 6.43 13.51 -0.16
CA ASN A 344 6.05 14.16 -1.42
C ASN A 344 7.23 14.25 -2.40
N LEU A 345 8.43 14.56 -1.92
CA LEU A 345 9.66 14.59 -2.72
C LEU A 345 9.96 13.22 -3.36
N LEU A 346 9.94 12.15 -2.56
CA LEU A 346 10.22 10.78 -3.01
C LEU A 346 9.14 10.26 -3.97
N THR A 347 7.87 10.52 -3.66
CA THR A 347 6.73 10.15 -4.51
C THR A 347 6.82 10.85 -5.87
N SER A 348 7.12 12.16 -5.85
CA SER A 348 7.30 12.94 -7.08
C SER A 348 8.55 12.51 -7.87
N PHE A 349 9.63 12.11 -7.18
CA PHE A 349 10.82 11.55 -7.83
C PHE A 349 10.50 10.29 -8.64
N ILE A 350 9.76 9.34 -8.05
CA ILE A 350 9.29 8.12 -8.75
C ILE A 350 8.35 8.50 -9.89
N ALA A 351 7.39 9.39 -9.66
CA ALA A 351 6.41 9.82 -10.67
C ALA A 351 7.10 10.47 -11.89
N ASN A 352 8.14 11.28 -11.68
CA ASN A 352 8.91 11.90 -12.75
C ASN A 352 9.71 10.86 -13.56
N ARG A 353 10.26 9.81 -12.92
CA ARG A 353 10.89 8.69 -13.65
C ARG A 353 9.89 7.95 -14.52
N LEU A 354 8.73 7.61 -13.98
CA LEU A 354 7.65 6.94 -14.73
C LEU A 354 7.14 7.81 -15.89
N THR A 355 7.03 9.11 -15.67
CA THR A 355 6.64 10.07 -16.71
C THR A 355 7.64 10.06 -17.87
N ALA A 356 8.95 10.00 -17.59
CA ALA A 356 9.96 9.87 -18.64
C ALA A 356 9.80 8.57 -19.46
N HIS A 357 9.56 7.44 -18.79
CA HIS A 357 9.28 6.16 -19.46
C HIS A 357 8.01 6.21 -20.30
N TYR A 358 6.94 6.82 -19.80
CA TYR A 358 5.68 7.00 -20.52
C TYR A 358 5.86 7.73 -21.86
N TYR A 359 6.60 8.85 -21.87
CA TYR A 359 6.84 9.62 -23.09
C TYR A 359 7.81 8.92 -24.04
N ASN A 360 8.88 8.30 -23.53
CA ASN A 360 9.83 7.53 -24.36
C ASN A 360 9.14 6.35 -25.06
N SER A 361 8.29 5.62 -24.35
CA SER A 361 7.50 4.53 -24.92
C SER A 361 6.50 5.04 -25.96
N SER A 362 6.03 6.29 -25.85
CA SER A 362 5.12 6.90 -26.83
C SER A 362 5.82 7.37 -28.10
N GLN A 363 7.06 7.90 -28.01
CA GLN A 363 7.81 8.44 -29.15
C GLN A 363 8.38 7.37 -30.10
N ASN A 364 8.60 6.13 -29.63
CA ASN A 364 9.07 5.01 -30.46
C ASN A 364 8.08 4.55 -31.56
N THR A 365 6.99 5.28 -31.82
CA THR A 365 6.00 5.01 -32.88
C THR A 365 5.94 6.07 -33.98
N MET A 366 6.78 7.11 -33.95
CA MET A 366 6.87 8.13 -35.00
C MET A 366 8.14 7.96 -35.86
N SER A 367 8.03 8.24 -37.15
CA SER A 367 9.06 8.02 -38.17
C SER A 367 10.37 8.76 -37.90
N GLN A 368 11.48 8.16 -38.35
CA GLN A 368 12.87 8.51 -38.08
C GLN A 368 13.36 9.93 -38.46
N SER A 369 12.51 10.83 -38.96
CA SER A 369 12.90 12.15 -39.49
C SER A 369 12.78 13.33 -38.52
N GLU A 370 12.20 13.16 -37.33
CA GLU A 370 12.03 14.25 -36.32
C GLU A 370 12.85 14.00 -35.03
N ARG A 371 14.01 13.35 -35.15
CA ARG A 371 14.82 12.90 -34.01
C ARG A 371 15.64 13.98 -33.30
N TYR A 372 15.49 15.26 -33.66
CA TYR A 372 16.23 16.37 -33.06
C TYR A 372 15.32 17.56 -32.77
N GLN A 373 14.49 17.50 -31.73
CA GLN A 373 13.99 18.73 -31.08
C GLN A 373 13.27 18.56 -29.74
N CYS A 374 13.12 17.35 -29.19
CA CYS A 374 12.47 17.18 -27.88
C CYS A 374 13.32 16.29 -26.96
N PHE A 375 13.64 16.83 -25.79
CA PHE A 375 14.39 16.24 -24.68
C PHE A 375 15.92 16.22 -24.83
N GLY A 376 16.57 17.18 -24.15
CA GLY A 376 18.02 17.22 -23.97
C GLY A 376 18.50 16.03 -23.14
N GLY A 377 18.98 14.99 -23.83
CA GLY A 377 19.76 13.92 -23.27
C GLY A 377 21.25 14.30 -23.21
N CYS A 378 21.89 14.02 -22.08
CA CYS A 378 23.34 13.91 -22.01
C CYS A 378 23.77 12.65 -22.77
N GLY A 379 24.40 12.82 -23.92
CA GLY A 379 25.26 11.83 -24.57
C GLY A 379 26.67 12.41 -24.67
N ASN A 380 27.65 11.73 -24.09
CA ASN A 380 29.06 12.09 -24.17
C ASN A 380 29.58 11.97 -25.61
N THR A 381 30.23 13.00 -26.12
CA THR A 381 31.35 12.87 -27.06
C THR A 381 32.35 14.00 -26.77
N GLU A 382 33.52 13.63 -26.25
CA GLU A 382 34.70 14.49 -26.21
C GLU A 382 35.38 14.42 -27.58
N ASN A 383 35.68 15.56 -28.20
CA ASN A 383 36.81 15.71 -29.12
C ASN A 383 37.22 17.19 -29.26
N SER A 384 38.44 17.47 -28.78
CA SER A 384 39.49 18.36 -29.33
C SER A 384 39.16 19.75 -29.94
N THR A 385 39.62 20.78 -29.21
CA THR A 385 40.48 21.92 -29.63
C THR A 385 40.17 22.79 -30.87
N GLY A 386 40.00 24.11 -30.66
CA GLY A 386 40.31 25.16 -31.66
C GLY A 386 39.44 26.44 -31.59
N PRO A 387 39.99 27.69 -31.67
CA PRO A 387 39.31 28.89 -31.17
C PRO A 387 38.64 29.81 -32.21
N SER A 388 37.75 30.67 -31.69
CA SER A 388 37.39 32.03 -32.14
C SER A 388 36.48 32.24 -33.36
N ARG A 389 35.38 33.01 -33.19
CA ARG A 389 35.27 34.41 -33.68
C ARG A 389 33.90 35.05 -33.38
N LEU A 390 33.98 36.33 -33.03
CA LEU A 390 32.90 37.31 -32.85
C LEU A 390 32.20 37.68 -34.17
N SER A 391 30.91 38.06 -34.09
CA SER A 391 30.28 39.28 -34.66
C SER A 391 28.76 39.17 -34.42
N SER A 392 28.04 40.04 -33.71
CA SER A 392 27.82 41.49 -33.76
C SER A 392 27.14 42.01 -35.04
N SER A 393 25.81 42.21 -34.98
CA SER A 393 25.11 43.41 -35.50
C SER A 393 23.65 43.39 -35.02
N THR A 394 23.17 44.31 -34.16
CA THR A 394 22.56 45.65 -34.46
C THR A 394 21.60 45.61 -35.66
N THR A 395 20.33 46.04 -35.62
CA THR A 395 19.71 47.17 -34.90
C THR A 395 18.16 47.12 -35.07
N PRO A 396 17.38 47.98 -34.38
CA PRO A 396 15.96 47.81 -34.06
C PRO A 396 15.02 48.66 -34.93
N MET A 397 13.71 48.39 -34.87
CA MET A 397 12.69 49.40 -35.18
C MET A 397 11.49 49.33 -34.24
N ALA A 398 11.24 50.47 -33.62
CA ALA A 398 10.05 50.81 -32.86
C ALA A 398 8.93 51.30 -33.79
N ASN A 399 7.67 51.18 -33.36
CA ASN A 399 6.71 52.27 -33.53
C ASN A 399 5.50 52.18 -32.59
N HIS A 400 5.20 53.38 -32.04
CA HIS A 400 4.01 53.93 -31.39
C HIS A 400 2.66 53.21 -31.61
N GLY A 401 1.69 53.18 -30.71
CA GLY A 401 1.38 54.00 -29.53
C GLY A 401 -0.10 54.43 -29.59
N SER A 402 -0.94 54.09 -28.61
CA SER A 402 -2.10 54.90 -28.19
C SER A 402 -2.77 54.33 -26.94
N SER A 403 -2.97 55.20 -25.95
CA SER A 403 -3.61 54.93 -24.66
C SER A 403 -5.07 55.38 -24.68
N ARG A 404 -5.99 54.59 -24.10
CA ARG A 404 -7.00 55.03 -23.09
C ARG A 404 -7.91 53.88 -22.61
N ILE A 405 -7.66 53.48 -21.36
CA ILE A 405 -8.58 53.29 -20.22
C ILE A 405 -9.92 52.55 -20.43
N GLY A 406 -10.04 51.40 -19.74
CA GLY A 406 -11.25 51.06 -18.97
C GLY A 406 -11.98 49.77 -19.37
N GLN A 407 -11.61 48.63 -18.77
CA GLN A 407 -12.51 47.71 -18.06
C GLN A 407 -11.80 46.41 -17.68
N VAL A 408 -11.83 46.11 -16.38
CA VAL A 408 -11.34 44.87 -15.78
C VAL A 408 -12.15 43.70 -16.34
N ARG A 409 -11.51 42.83 -17.13
CA ARG A 409 -11.96 41.46 -17.39
C ARG A 409 -10.83 40.50 -17.02
N SER A 410 -11.01 39.82 -15.90
CA SER A 410 -10.22 38.66 -15.50
C SER A 410 -10.41 37.53 -16.51
N SER A 411 -9.49 37.45 -17.47
CA SER A 411 -9.35 36.28 -18.34
C SER A 411 -8.16 35.44 -17.85
N SER A 412 -8.49 34.39 -17.11
CA SER A 412 -7.59 33.32 -16.73
C SER A 412 -7.37 32.38 -17.92
N SER A 413 -6.61 32.79 -18.92
CA SER A 413 -6.02 31.86 -19.88
C SER A 413 -4.82 31.18 -19.23
N ARG A 414 -5.08 30.17 -18.40
CA ARG A 414 -4.07 29.18 -18.01
C ARG A 414 -3.78 28.34 -19.26
N GLU A 415 -2.63 28.55 -19.88
CA GLU A 415 -2.08 27.64 -20.88
C GLU A 415 -1.96 26.25 -20.27
N ALA A 416 -2.69 25.29 -20.85
CA ALA A 416 -2.70 23.91 -20.40
C ALA A 416 -1.48 23.19 -20.96
N GLY A 417 -0.60 22.70 -20.08
CA GLY A 417 0.41 21.71 -20.46
C GLY A 417 -0.22 20.44 -21.04
N PRO A 418 0.56 19.56 -21.69
CA PRO A 418 0.03 18.35 -22.31
C PRO A 418 -0.70 17.50 -21.26
N ARG A 419 -2.01 17.38 -21.42
CA ARG A 419 -2.86 16.57 -20.53
C ARG A 419 -2.62 15.09 -20.85
N LEU A 420 -2.28 14.30 -19.84
CA LEU A 420 -2.21 12.84 -19.99
C LEU A 420 -3.58 12.31 -20.46
N PRO A 421 -3.62 11.36 -21.42
CA PRO A 421 -4.84 10.69 -21.82
C PRO A 421 -5.50 9.99 -20.63
N SER A 422 -6.82 9.80 -20.72
CA SER A 422 -7.55 8.96 -19.76
C SER A 422 -6.86 7.60 -19.58
N ILE A 423 -6.71 7.15 -18.34
CA ILE A 423 -6.03 5.87 -17.97
C ILE A 423 -6.56 4.69 -18.79
N TYR A 424 -7.85 4.68 -19.14
CA TYR A 424 -8.49 3.60 -19.91
C TYR A 424 -8.12 3.58 -21.41
N LYS A 425 -7.51 4.66 -21.93
CA LYS A 425 -7.07 4.80 -23.33
C LYS A 425 -5.57 5.03 -23.48
N ALA A 426 -4.86 5.23 -22.37
CA ALA A 426 -3.43 5.48 -22.37
C ALA A 426 -2.63 4.20 -22.68
N LYS A 427 -1.54 4.34 -23.44
CA LYS A 427 -0.52 3.30 -23.56
C LYS A 427 0.05 3.00 -22.17
N LYS A 428 0.10 1.72 -21.78
CA LYS A 428 0.67 1.31 -20.48
C LYS A 428 2.20 1.26 -20.55
N ILE A 429 2.86 1.73 -19.50
CA ILE A 429 4.31 1.60 -19.30
C ILE A 429 4.58 0.14 -18.94
N LYS A 430 5.45 -0.54 -19.68
CA LYS A 430 5.69 -1.96 -19.45
C LYS A 430 6.76 -2.18 -18.39
N ILE A 431 6.77 -3.36 -17.79
CA ILE A 431 7.79 -3.73 -16.80
C ILE A 431 9.20 -3.72 -17.39
N GLU A 432 9.36 -4.00 -18.68
CA GLU A 432 10.68 -3.92 -19.33
C GLU A 432 11.22 -2.48 -19.37
N ASP A 433 10.33 -1.48 -19.35
CA ASP A 433 10.70 -0.06 -19.39
C ASP A 433 11.29 0.40 -18.04
N TYR A 434 10.69 -0.01 -16.90
CA TYR A 434 11.06 0.50 -15.57
C TYR A 434 11.70 -0.54 -14.63
N GLY A 435 11.51 -1.84 -14.87
CA GLY A 435 11.89 -2.90 -13.92
C GLY A 435 13.40 -3.05 -13.73
N SER A 436 14.22 -2.43 -14.58
CA SER A 436 15.68 -2.31 -14.44
C SER A 436 16.14 -0.91 -14.03
N ASP A 437 15.22 0.05 -13.86
CA ASP A 437 15.53 1.41 -13.43
C ASP A 437 15.81 1.45 -11.92
N TRP A 438 17.09 1.32 -11.58
CA TRP A 438 17.56 1.34 -10.19
C TRP A 438 17.10 2.57 -9.40
N LYS A 439 16.81 3.70 -10.06
CA LYS A 439 16.36 4.93 -9.40
C LYS A 439 14.95 4.75 -8.86
N ILE A 440 14.06 4.10 -9.61
CA ILE A 440 12.71 3.76 -9.16
C ILE A 440 12.80 2.81 -7.97
N ALA A 441 13.62 1.76 -8.08
CA ALA A 441 13.83 0.80 -6.99
C ALA A 441 14.39 1.46 -5.73
N ALA A 442 15.40 2.33 -5.85
CA ALA A 442 15.97 3.06 -4.73
C ALA A 442 14.96 4.02 -4.09
N GLY A 443 14.18 4.74 -4.90
CA GLY A 443 13.10 5.61 -4.43
C GLY A 443 12.07 4.84 -3.62
N ALA A 444 11.62 3.69 -4.12
CA ALA A 444 10.67 2.82 -3.43
C ALA A 444 11.24 2.30 -2.09
N LYS A 445 12.51 1.86 -2.06
CA LYS A 445 13.18 1.41 -0.83
C LYS A 445 13.26 2.50 0.24
N VAL A 446 13.67 3.73 -0.12
CA VAL A 446 13.72 4.84 0.85
C VAL A 446 12.32 5.21 1.33
N LEU A 447 11.34 5.25 0.42
CA LEU A 447 9.96 5.54 0.78
C LEU A 447 9.35 4.46 1.70
N ALA A 448 9.79 3.20 1.60
CA ALA A 448 9.41 2.13 2.52
C ALA A 448 9.84 2.40 3.96
N ILE A 449 11.00 3.04 4.18
CA ILE A 449 11.45 3.46 5.52
C ILE A 449 10.48 4.50 6.10
N PHE A 450 10.06 5.48 5.29
CA PHE A 450 9.05 6.46 5.69
C PHE A 450 7.69 5.79 5.94
N PHE A 451 7.27 4.89 5.06
CA PHE A 451 6.01 4.17 5.21
C PHE A 451 5.96 3.43 6.56
N ASN A 452 6.99 2.65 6.88
CA ASN A 452 7.07 1.93 8.16
C ASN A 452 7.09 2.89 9.35
N ALA A 453 7.81 4.01 9.24
CA ALA A 453 7.80 5.06 10.28
C ALA A 453 6.43 5.73 10.48
N ASN A 454 5.56 5.72 9.45
CA ASN A 454 4.18 6.19 9.54
C ASN A 454 3.23 5.13 10.11
N ILE A 455 3.52 3.83 9.93
CA ILE A 455 2.73 2.75 10.55
C ILE A 455 2.89 2.79 12.07
N ASP A 456 4.11 2.97 12.57
CA ASP A 456 4.38 3.04 14.02
C ASP A 456 3.83 4.32 14.67
N ASN A 457 3.84 5.43 13.93
CA ASN A 457 3.35 6.73 14.39
C ASN A 457 2.71 7.50 13.22
N PRO A 458 1.40 7.31 12.97
CA PRO A 458 0.69 7.92 11.85
C PRO A 458 0.76 9.44 11.87
N LYS A 459 1.46 10.04 10.90
CA LYS A 459 1.57 11.50 10.71
C LYS A 459 0.76 11.99 9.51
N ILE A 460 0.67 11.17 8.48
CA ILE A 460 -0.06 11.44 7.24
C ILE A 460 -0.94 10.25 6.85
N PRO A 461 -2.04 10.48 6.10
CA PRO A 461 -2.84 9.40 5.55
C PRO A 461 -2.00 8.50 4.65
N VAL A 462 -2.24 7.19 4.68
CA VAL A 462 -1.47 6.26 3.84
C VAL A 462 -1.71 6.46 2.34
N SER A 463 -2.87 7.01 1.95
CA SER A 463 -3.12 7.39 0.56
C SER A 463 -2.10 8.38 0.00
N GLN A 464 -1.40 9.14 0.86
CA GLN A 464 -0.31 10.04 0.46
C GLN A 464 0.94 9.29 -0.07
N PHE A 465 1.06 7.99 0.23
CA PHE A 465 2.16 7.14 -0.28
C PHE A 465 1.83 6.53 -1.66
N TYR A 466 0.57 6.54 -2.08
CA TYR A 466 0.19 6.06 -3.41
C TYR A 466 0.84 6.93 -4.48
N ASN A 467 1.30 6.30 -5.56
CA ASN A 467 1.83 7.00 -6.71
C ASN A 467 0.90 6.80 -7.91
N THR A 468 0.16 7.83 -8.28
CA THR A 468 -0.85 7.77 -9.36
C THR A 468 -0.24 7.49 -10.75
N MET A 469 1.05 7.77 -10.97
CA MET A 469 1.72 7.38 -12.22
C MET A 469 1.89 5.86 -12.33
N VAL A 470 1.84 5.12 -11.22
CA VAL A 470 1.84 3.65 -11.23
C VAL A 470 0.56 3.10 -11.86
N ASP A 471 -0.56 3.83 -11.81
CA ASP A 471 -1.80 3.40 -12.49
C ASP A 471 -1.68 3.38 -14.03
N TYR A 472 -0.64 4.03 -14.58
CA TYR A 472 -0.30 4.01 -15.99
C TYR A 472 0.68 2.89 -16.36
N THR A 473 1.16 2.08 -15.42
CA THR A 473 1.95 0.89 -15.71
C THR A 473 1.05 -0.30 -16.06
N ASP A 474 1.62 -1.31 -16.72
CA ASP A 474 1.00 -2.62 -16.89
C ASP A 474 1.06 -3.40 -15.57
N VAL A 475 0.15 -3.07 -14.65
CA VAL A 475 0.05 -3.69 -13.31
C VAL A 475 -0.20 -5.19 -13.35
N TYR A 476 -0.72 -5.74 -14.45
CA TYR A 476 -0.91 -7.18 -14.61
C TYR A 476 0.42 -7.88 -14.85
N SER A 477 1.23 -7.36 -15.77
CA SER A 477 2.58 -7.86 -16.02
C SER A 477 3.50 -7.66 -14.82
N ASP A 478 3.37 -6.53 -14.10
CA ASP A 478 4.08 -6.27 -12.84
C ASP A 478 3.77 -7.36 -11.79
N PHE A 479 2.48 -7.65 -11.58
CA PHE A 479 2.03 -8.68 -10.66
C PHE A 479 2.52 -10.08 -11.07
N ASP A 480 2.37 -10.45 -12.34
CA ASP A 480 2.82 -11.75 -12.86
C ASP A 480 4.33 -11.94 -12.70
N PHE A 481 5.11 -10.87 -12.90
CA PHE A 481 6.55 -10.90 -12.68
C PHE A 481 6.89 -11.02 -11.20
N TRP A 482 6.28 -10.22 -10.33
CA TRP A 482 6.46 -10.31 -8.88
C TRP A 482 6.11 -11.70 -8.33
N GLN A 483 5.02 -12.31 -8.80
CA GLN A 483 4.65 -13.68 -8.42
C GLN A 483 5.73 -14.71 -8.79
N LYS A 484 6.42 -14.53 -9.92
CA LYS A 484 7.52 -15.39 -10.35
C LYS A 484 8.80 -15.17 -9.53
N MET A 485 9.02 -13.94 -9.04
CA MET A 485 10.16 -13.62 -8.16
C MET A 485 10.01 -14.23 -6.76
N MET A 486 8.78 -14.49 -6.30
CA MET A 486 8.54 -15.02 -4.97
C MET A 486 9.15 -16.42 -4.81
N PRO A 487 9.92 -16.69 -3.74
CA PRO A 487 10.47 -18.01 -3.49
C PRO A 487 9.34 -19.05 -3.37
N ILE A 488 9.54 -20.20 -4.02
CA ILE A 488 8.60 -21.33 -4.19
C ILE A 488 7.98 -21.83 -2.88
N LYS A 489 8.58 -21.53 -1.71
CA LYS A 489 8.04 -21.91 -0.39
C LYS A 489 6.62 -21.40 -0.13
N ILE A 490 6.17 -20.31 -0.76
CA ILE A 490 4.78 -19.82 -0.66
C ILE A 490 3.85 -20.59 -1.62
N HIS A 491 4.34 -20.98 -2.80
CA HIS A 491 3.57 -21.70 -3.83
C HIS A 491 3.17 -23.13 -3.41
N GLY A 492 3.93 -23.76 -2.50
CA GLY A 492 3.64 -25.12 -2.02
C GLY A 492 2.41 -25.23 -1.12
N ILE A 493 1.96 -24.11 -0.52
CA ILE A 493 0.89 -24.11 0.48
C ILE A 493 -0.51 -24.24 -0.17
N CYS A 494 -0.62 -23.97 -1.48
CA CYS A 494 -1.90 -24.05 -2.19
C CYS A 494 -2.12 -25.35 -2.98
N ARG A 495 -1.23 -26.35 -2.89
CA ARG A 495 -1.27 -27.55 -3.77
C ARG A 495 -1.35 -28.92 -3.08
N SER A 496 -1.35 -29.03 -1.76
CA SER A 496 -1.44 -30.33 -1.05
C SER A 496 -2.79 -30.55 -0.38
N ASN A 497 -3.57 -31.51 -0.89
CA ASN A 497 -4.80 -32.05 -0.26
C ASN A 497 -4.47 -32.93 0.97
N SER A 498 -3.89 -32.38 2.05
CA SER A 498 -3.68 -33.17 3.28
C SER A 498 -4.05 -32.39 4.56
N SER A 499 -4.73 -33.08 5.46
CA SER A 499 -5.56 -32.58 6.56
C SER A 499 -4.82 -32.08 7.81
N ARG A 500 -3.64 -31.44 7.67
CA ARG A 500 -2.82 -31.02 8.82
C ARG A 500 -2.13 -29.64 8.72
N GLU A 501 -2.53 -28.77 7.80
CA GLU A 501 -1.81 -27.52 7.48
C GLU A 501 -2.61 -26.20 7.67
N ASP A 502 -3.65 -26.18 8.51
CA ASP A 502 -4.57 -25.02 8.60
C ASP A 502 -3.98 -23.76 9.28
N GLU A 503 -2.82 -23.88 9.93
CA GLU A 503 -2.19 -22.79 10.70
C GLU A 503 -0.93 -22.21 10.02
N THR A 504 -0.45 -22.80 8.92
CA THR A 504 0.76 -22.38 8.19
C THR A 504 0.46 -21.39 7.08
N THR A 505 -0.70 -21.49 6.41
CA THR A 505 -1.09 -20.61 5.29
C THR A 505 -1.40 -19.18 5.73
N ALA A 506 -2.22 -19.02 6.77
CA ALA A 506 -2.54 -17.70 7.34
C ALA A 506 -1.30 -17.05 7.99
N ARG A 507 -0.41 -17.87 8.59
CA ARG A 507 0.89 -17.40 9.08
C ARG A 507 1.85 -17.03 7.96
N ALA A 508 1.84 -17.70 6.80
CA ALA A 508 2.70 -17.37 5.67
C ALA A 508 2.29 -16.07 4.99
N VAL A 509 0.98 -15.81 4.87
CA VAL A 509 0.45 -14.51 4.40
C VAL A 509 0.73 -13.41 5.42
N ALA A 510 0.49 -13.65 6.71
CA ALA A 510 0.79 -12.70 7.79
C ALA A 510 2.30 -12.45 7.93
N ALA A 511 3.14 -13.47 7.74
CA ALA A 511 4.58 -13.36 7.71
C ALA A 511 5.04 -12.61 6.46
N TYR A 512 4.43 -12.80 5.29
CA TYR A 512 4.74 -12.02 4.10
C TYR A 512 4.39 -10.53 4.27
N ILE A 513 3.20 -10.22 4.81
CA ILE A 513 2.77 -8.83 5.09
C ILE A 513 3.64 -8.18 6.17
N SER A 514 4.03 -8.94 7.20
CA SER A 514 4.88 -8.43 8.30
C SER A 514 6.37 -8.40 7.96
N SER A 515 6.84 -9.28 7.06
CA SER A 515 8.25 -9.41 6.61
C SER A 515 8.51 -8.75 5.26
N ALA A 516 7.55 -8.01 4.69
CA ALA A 516 7.79 -7.21 3.49
C ALA A 516 9.01 -6.27 3.68
N ALA A 517 9.28 -5.85 4.92
CA ALA A 517 10.50 -5.14 5.30
C ALA A 517 11.79 -6.01 5.24
N ASP A 518 11.73 -7.29 5.61
CA ASP A 518 12.87 -8.23 5.63
C ASP A 518 13.15 -8.85 4.25
N ILE A 519 12.11 -9.07 3.43
CA ILE A 519 12.23 -9.61 2.06
C ILE A 519 12.85 -8.57 1.12
N CYS A 520 12.56 -7.27 1.30
CA CYS A 520 13.11 -6.17 0.50
C CYS A 520 14.64 -6.08 0.49
N ASN A 521 15.32 -6.64 1.51
CA ASN A 521 16.78 -6.70 1.56
C ASN A 521 17.35 -7.99 0.94
N SER A 522 16.59 -9.08 0.86
CA SER A 522 17.09 -10.40 0.42
C SER A 522 16.79 -10.74 -1.04
N THR A 523 15.75 -10.14 -1.67
CA THR A 523 15.35 -10.48 -3.06
C THR A 523 16.07 -9.69 -4.16
N LEU A 524 17.06 -8.85 -3.80
CA LEU A 524 17.92 -8.13 -4.74
C LEU A 524 19.39 -8.58 -4.69
N ASP A 525 19.73 -9.52 -3.81
CA ASP A 525 20.98 -10.26 -3.88
C ASP A 525 20.81 -11.32 -4.98
N GLY A 526 21.18 -10.95 -6.21
CA GLY A 526 21.08 -11.78 -7.41
C GLY A 526 21.97 -13.03 -7.36
N SER A 527 21.62 -13.99 -6.51
CA SER A 527 22.15 -15.35 -6.52
C SER A 527 20.99 -16.33 -6.71
N LEU A 528 20.53 -16.47 -7.96
CA LEU A 528 19.87 -17.69 -8.38
C LEU A 528 20.93 -18.80 -8.34
N ASN A 529 20.87 -19.66 -7.31
CA ASN A 529 21.46 -20.98 -7.37
C ASN A 529 20.68 -21.82 -8.39
N THR A 530 20.97 -21.62 -9.67
CA THR A 530 20.67 -22.60 -10.71
C THR A 530 21.88 -23.51 -10.85
N SER A 531 21.83 -24.69 -10.25
CA SER A 531 22.73 -25.78 -10.60
C SER A 531 22.46 -26.21 -12.04
N ASN A 532 23.16 -25.60 -13.00
CA ASN A 532 23.21 -26.08 -14.37
C ASN A 532 24.65 -26.45 -14.73
N ASN A 533 24.83 -27.74 -15.00
CA ASN A 533 26.05 -28.34 -15.47
C ASN A 533 26.46 -27.76 -16.83
N GLY A 534 27.73 -27.36 -16.93
CA GLY A 534 28.59 -27.49 -18.10
C GLY A 534 28.08 -26.95 -19.43
N LYS A 535 28.42 -25.70 -19.73
CA LYS A 535 28.83 -25.18 -21.05
C LYS A 535 29.23 -23.71 -20.86
N GLU A 536 30.51 -23.51 -20.56
CA GLU A 536 31.13 -22.19 -20.61
C GLU A 536 31.57 -21.91 -22.05
N ASP A 537 31.62 -20.64 -22.41
CA ASP A 537 32.09 -20.06 -23.69
C ASP A 537 31.01 -19.88 -24.79
N GLU A 538 30.22 -18.80 -24.67
CA GLU A 538 29.97 -17.78 -25.73
C GLU A 538 28.83 -16.77 -25.42
N ASP A 539 28.07 -16.90 -24.31
CA ASP A 539 26.89 -16.04 -24.04
C ASP A 539 27.12 -14.81 -23.11
N PHE A 540 28.36 -14.34 -22.91
CA PHE A 540 28.64 -13.32 -21.88
C PHE A 540 28.06 -11.92 -22.18
N TYR A 541 27.65 -11.64 -23.43
CA TYR A 541 27.10 -10.34 -23.83
C TYR A 541 25.55 -10.27 -23.83
N SER A 542 24.82 -11.35 -23.54
CA SER A 542 23.33 -11.35 -23.56
C SER A 542 22.65 -11.17 -22.19
N SER A 543 23.41 -11.06 -21.08
CA SER A 543 22.84 -10.85 -19.72
C SER A 543 22.30 -9.44 -19.46
N VAL A 544 21.99 -8.69 -20.52
CA VAL A 544 21.44 -7.34 -20.46
C VAL A 544 20.03 -7.37 -19.86
N ALA A 545 19.96 -6.96 -18.59
CA ALA A 545 18.80 -6.37 -17.90
C ALA A 545 17.51 -7.19 -17.87
N SER A 546 17.52 -8.35 -17.21
CA SER A 546 16.25 -8.87 -16.67
C SER A 546 15.70 -7.88 -15.62
N PRO A 547 14.39 -7.58 -15.60
CA PRO A 547 13.79 -6.79 -14.53
C PRO A 547 14.17 -7.35 -13.16
N THR A 548 14.42 -6.47 -12.18
CA THR A 548 14.73 -6.84 -10.78
C THR A 548 13.77 -6.17 -9.78
N PHE A 549 12.91 -5.30 -10.28
CA PHE A 549 11.97 -4.51 -9.50
C PHE A 549 10.55 -4.68 -10.03
N ALA A 550 9.58 -4.77 -9.10
CA ALA A 550 8.15 -4.72 -9.38
C ALA A 550 7.46 -3.84 -8.34
N PHE A 551 6.45 -3.07 -8.74
CA PHE A 551 5.68 -2.25 -7.79
C PHE A 551 4.90 -3.10 -6.79
N CYS A 552 4.48 -4.32 -7.15
CA CYS A 552 3.89 -5.29 -6.21
C CYS A 552 4.82 -5.68 -5.04
N GLN A 553 6.14 -5.45 -5.12
CA GLN A 553 7.05 -5.58 -3.97
C GLN A 553 6.83 -4.49 -2.92
N PHE A 554 6.27 -3.34 -3.33
CA PHE A 554 6.02 -2.16 -2.49
C PHE A 554 4.54 -1.75 -2.56
N PRO A 555 3.60 -2.53 -1.97
CA PRO A 555 2.17 -2.31 -2.17
C PRO A 555 1.65 -0.94 -1.71
N PHE A 556 2.38 -0.23 -0.85
CA PHE A 556 2.03 1.14 -0.45
C PHE A 556 2.16 2.16 -1.58
N LEU A 557 2.85 1.84 -2.69
CA LEU A 557 2.91 2.68 -3.89
C LEU A 557 1.71 2.48 -4.82
N LEU A 558 1.06 1.32 -4.73
CA LEU A 558 -0.10 0.99 -5.56
C LEU A 558 -1.34 1.70 -5.01
N SER A 559 -2.06 2.38 -5.88
CA SER A 559 -3.38 2.93 -5.54
C SER A 559 -4.37 1.81 -5.21
N MET A 560 -5.45 2.14 -4.51
CA MET A 560 -6.57 1.21 -4.35
C MET A 560 -7.09 0.68 -5.69
N GLY A 561 -7.15 1.54 -6.72
CA GLY A 561 -7.54 1.15 -8.08
C GLY A 561 -6.63 0.08 -8.67
N ALA A 562 -5.31 0.28 -8.61
CA ALA A 562 -4.33 -0.68 -9.12
C ALA A 562 -4.45 -2.05 -8.40
N LYS A 563 -4.56 -2.04 -7.08
CA LYS A 563 -4.70 -3.28 -6.30
C LYS A 563 -6.00 -4.02 -6.64
N THR A 564 -7.13 -3.32 -6.73
CA THR A 564 -8.41 -3.92 -7.15
C THR A 564 -8.32 -4.52 -8.54
N LEU A 565 -7.69 -3.84 -9.50
CA LEU A 565 -7.48 -4.39 -10.84
C LEU A 565 -6.66 -5.69 -10.81
N ILE A 566 -5.60 -5.76 -9.99
CA ILE A 566 -4.77 -6.96 -9.83
C ILE A 566 -5.59 -8.12 -9.23
N LEU A 567 -6.37 -7.87 -8.17
CA LEU A 567 -7.25 -8.88 -7.56
C LEU A 567 -8.26 -9.42 -8.57
N GLU A 568 -8.92 -8.55 -9.32
CA GLU A 568 -9.88 -8.94 -10.36
C GLU A 568 -9.22 -9.71 -11.51
N TYR A 569 -7.99 -9.34 -11.87
CA TYR A 569 -7.21 -10.04 -12.87
C TYR A 569 -6.86 -11.47 -12.43
N GLU A 570 -6.41 -11.66 -11.20
CA GLU A 570 -6.12 -12.98 -10.64
C GLU A 570 -7.39 -13.83 -10.58
N ALA A 571 -8.49 -13.28 -10.05
CA ALA A 571 -9.77 -13.99 -9.97
C ALA A 571 -10.30 -14.41 -11.35
N ARG A 572 -10.30 -13.50 -12.33
CA ARG A 572 -10.75 -13.77 -13.70
C ARG A 572 -9.91 -14.85 -14.37
N ARG A 573 -8.58 -14.77 -14.30
CA ARG A 573 -7.69 -15.79 -14.87
C ARG A 573 -7.92 -17.16 -14.23
N ARG A 574 -8.16 -17.19 -12.92
CA ARG A 574 -8.47 -18.43 -12.22
C ARG A 574 -9.82 -18.99 -12.65
N MET A 575 -10.86 -18.17 -12.79
CA MET A 575 -12.16 -18.61 -13.32
C MET A 575 -12.03 -19.15 -14.76
N GLU A 576 -11.32 -18.46 -15.64
CA GLU A 576 -11.08 -18.88 -17.03
C GLU A 576 -10.28 -20.19 -17.12
N SER A 577 -9.26 -20.35 -16.26
CA SER A 577 -8.49 -21.59 -16.19
C SER A 577 -9.36 -22.78 -15.78
N ASN A 578 -10.16 -22.65 -14.73
CA ASN A 578 -11.07 -23.72 -14.31
C ASN A 578 -12.15 -24.00 -15.36
N ALA A 579 -12.61 -22.99 -16.09
CA ALA A 579 -13.56 -23.16 -17.18
C ALA A 579 -12.96 -23.96 -18.34
N ARG A 580 -11.70 -23.69 -18.71
CA ARG A 580 -10.97 -24.46 -19.72
C ARG A 580 -10.72 -25.89 -19.26
N GLU A 581 -10.28 -26.09 -18.03
CA GLU A 581 -10.08 -27.42 -17.43
C GLU A 581 -11.37 -28.24 -17.44
N ALA A 582 -12.48 -27.67 -16.96
CA ALA A 582 -13.78 -28.32 -17.01
C ALA A 582 -14.23 -28.66 -18.45
N PHE A 583 -13.91 -27.82 -19.43
CA PHE A 583 -14.20 -28.09 -20.83
C PHE A 583 -13.39 -29.28 -21.36
N PHE A 584 -12.09 -29.33 -21.09
CA PHE A 584 -11.24 -30.46 -21.47
C PHE A 584 -11.64 -31.75 -20.76
N ASP A 585 -11.87 -31.70 -19.45
CA ASP A 585 -12.38 -32.84 -18.68
C ASP A 585 -13.72 -33.36 -19.24
N SER A 586 -14.56 -32.45 -19.74
CA SER A 586 -15.83 -32.84 -20.33
C SER A 586 -15.66 -33.66 -21.61
N ILE A 587 -14.63 -33.32 -22.40
CA ILE A 587 -14.27 -34.04 -23.62
C ILE A 587 -13.62 -35.38 -23.25
N ASP A 588 -12.63 -35.36 -22.36
CA ASP A 588 -11.84 -36.53 -21.98
C ASP A 588 -12.69 -37.59 -21.27
N GLN A 589 -13.53 -37.18 -20.34
CA GLN A 589 -14.41 -38.07 -19.57
C GLN A 589 -15.73 -38.39 -20.30
N LYS A 590 -15.99 -37.75 -21.45
CA LYS A 590 -17.26 -37.82 -22.19
C LYS A 590 -18.49 -37.55 -21.31
N ARG A 591 -18.34 -36.71 -20.29
CA ARG A 591 -19.38 -36.30 -19.34
C ARG A 591 -19.42 -34.79 -19.28
N ILE A 592 -20.60 -34.19 -19.17
CA ILE A 592 -20.71 -32.74 -18.97
C ILE A 592 -20.17 -32.38 -17.57
N VAL A 593 -18.99 -31.76 -17.51
CA VAL A 593 -18.45 -31.14 -16.31
C VAL A 593 -18.88 -29.67 -16.31
N PRO A 594 -19.50 -29.17 -15.23
CA PRO A 594 -20.01 -27.80 -15.20
C PRO A 594 -18.86 -26.79 -15.23
N ILE A 595 -18.92 -25.87 -16.20
CA ILE A 595 -17.97 -24.77 -16.40
C ILE A 595 -18.14 -23.69 -15.31
N TYR A 596 -19.37 -23.51 -14.84
CA TYR A 596 -19.75 -22.53 -13.83
C TYR A 596 -20.05 -23.22 -12.51
N TYR A 597 -19.82 -22.51 -11.41
CA TYR A 597 -20.39 -22.88 -10.13
C TYR A 597 -21.83 -22.38 -10.06
N ILE A 598 -22.79 -23.30 -10.21
CA ILE A 598 -24.22 -22.97 -10.22
C ILE A 598 -24.78 -23.22 -8.82
N ILE A 599 -25.34 -22.17 -8.21
CA ILE A 599 -26.07 -22.28 -6.94
C ILE A 599 -27.55 -22.08 -7.26
N LYS A 600 -28.33 -23.14 -7.01
CA LYS A 600 -29.79 -23.14 -7.15
C LYS A 600 -30.41 -23.00 -5.76
N VAL A 601 -31.22 -21.96 -5.54
CA VAL A 601 -31.78 -21.63 -4.22
C VAL A 601 -33.25 -21.22 -4.31
N HIS A 602 -34.01 -21.44 -3.24
CA HIS A 602 -35.32 -20.82 -3.06
C HIS A 602 -35.18 -19.56 -2.19
N ARG A 603 -35.95 -18.51 -2.50
CA ARG A 603 -35.92 -17.25 -1.71
C ARG A 603 -36.20 -17.47 -0.22
N MET A 604 -37.14 -18.38 0.09
CA MET A 604 -37.57 -18.65 1.47
C MET A 604 -36.59 -19.50 2.27
N SER A 605 -35.64 -20.18 1.62
CA SER A 605 -34.64 -21.04 2.27
C SER A 605 -33.22 -20.72 1.83
N ILE A 606 -32.96 -19.45 1.50
CA ILE A 606 -31.71 -19.02 0.87
C ILE A 606 -30.47 -19.42 1.68
N LEU A 607 -30.51 -19.30 3.01
CA LEU A 607 -29.40 -19.65 3.89
C LEU A 607 -29.08 -21.15 3.82
N LYS A 608 -30.12 -21.99 3.99
CA LYS A 608 -30.00 -23.44 3.98
C LYS A 608 -29.53 -23.95 2.61
N ASP A 609 -30.18 -23.53 1.54
CA ASP A 609 -29.88 -23.98 0.18
C ASP A 609 -28.46 -23.57 -0.24
N SER A 610 -28.02 -22.37 0.16
CA SER A 610 -26.65 -21.89 -0.11
C SER A 610 -25.61 -22.70 0.66
N PHE A 611 -25.82 -22.95 1.95
CA PHE A 611 -24.88 -23.74 2.77
C PHE A 611 -24.79 -25.20 2.31
N GLU A 612 -25.90 -25.81 1.92
CA GLU A 612 -25.89 -27.14 1.31
C GLU A 612 -25.13 -27.15 -0.03
N SER A 613 -25.26 -26.09 -0.83
CA SER A 613 -24.49 -25.94 -2.06
C SER A 613 -23.00 -25.81 -1.79
N PHE A 614 -22.61 -25.03 -0.78
CA PHE A 614 -21.21 -24.90 -0.36
C PHE A 614 -20.62 -26.25 0.07
N GLU A 615 -21.33 -26.98 0.93
CA GLU A 615 -20.87 -28.30 1.43
C GLU A 615 -20.63 -29.30 0.30
N LYS A 616 -21.49 -29.32 -0.73
CA LYS A 616 -21.44 -30.30 -1.83
C LYS A 616 -20.46 -29.95 -2.94
N ASN A 617 -19.92 -28.72 -2.99
CA ASN A 617 -19.22 -28.20 -4.18
C ASN A 617 -17.95 -27.39 -3.82
N GLU A 618 -17.20 -27.78 -2.80
CA GLU A 618 -16.00 -27.04 -2.34
C GLU A 618 -14.96 -26.85 -3.45
N GLU A 619 -14.84 -27.80 -4.38
CA GLU A 619 -13.94 -27.76 -5.53
C GLU A 619 -14.33 -26.70 -6.58
N ASN A 620 -15.58 -26.23 -6.56
CA ASN A 620 -16.12 -25.32 -7.57
C ASN A 620 -16.03 -23.84 -7.18
N TYR A 621 -15.60 -23.49 -5.96
CA TYR A 621 -15.57 -22.10 -5.47
C TYR A 621 -14.80 -21.12 -6.36
N LYS A 622 -13.81 -21.62 -7.12
CA LYS A 622 -12.97 -20.81 -8.00
C LYS A 622 -13.49 -20.71 -9.45
N LYS A 623 -14.60 -21.37 -9.78
CA LYS A 623 -15.30 -21.25 -11.07
C LYS A 623 -16.13 -19.97 -11.10
N GLY A 624 -16.55 -19.55 -12.30
CA GLY A 624 -17.48 -18.42 -12.43
C GLY A 624 -18.82 -18.73 -11.74
N LEU A 625 -19.29 -17.85 -10.86
CA LEU A 625 -20.52 -18.05 -10.08
C LEU A 625 -21.77 -17.74 -10.91
N ARG A 626 -22.80 -18.58 -10.83
CA ARG A 626 -24.13 -18.32 -11.40
C ARG A 626 -25.23 -18.67 -10.41
N ILE A 627 -26.17 -17.76 -10.22
CA ILE A 627 -27.30 -17.98 -9.33
C ILE A 627 -28.58 -18.29 -10.10
N ILE A 628 -29.34 -19.27 -9.62
CA ILE A 628 -30.68 -19.61 -10.12
C ILE A 628 -31.65 -19.61 -8.93
N PHE A 629 -32.63 -18.71 -8.95
CA PHE A 629 -33.77 -18.80 -8.03
C PHE A 629 -34.76 -19.82 -8.57
N ASP A 630 -35.03 -20.88 -7.81
CA ASP A 630 -35.88 -21.97 -8.29
C ASP A 630 -37.33 -21.49 -8.51
N GLY A 631 -37.92 -21.88 -9.63
CA GLY A 631 -39.26 -21.44 -10.03
C GLY A 631 -39.35 -20.01 -10.59
N GLU A 632 -38.24 -19.26 -10.67
CA GLU A 632 -38.23 -17.88 -11.16
C GLU A 632 -37.55 -17.77 -12.54
N PRO A 633 -38.16 -17.06 -13.51
CA PRO A 633 -37.54 -16.82 -14.79
C PRO A 633 -36.39 -15.80 -14.64
N GLY A 634 -35.17 -16.17 -15.05
CA GLY A 634 -34.04 -15.25 -15.03
C GLY A 634 -32.75 -15.87 -15.55
N ILE A 635 -31.92 -15.04 -16.20
CA ILE A 635 -30.55 -15.40 -16.58
C ILE A 635 -29.61 -14.52 -15.77
N ASP A 636 -28.69 -15.13 -15.02
CA ASP A 636 -27.73 -14.40 -14.22
C ASP A 636 -26.66 -13.74 -15.11
N ALA A 637 -26.86 -12.44 -15.37
CA ALA A 637 -25.88 -11.55 -15.97
C ALA A 637 -25.18 -10.66 -14.91
N GLY A 638 -25.15 -11.11 -13.64
CA GLY A 638 -24.59 -10.40 -12.48
C GLY A 638 -25.65 -9.88 -11.51
N GLY A 639 -26.87 -9.64 -12.00
CA GLY A 639 -27.96 -9.12 -11.19
C GLY A 639 -28.48 -10.08 -10.12
N LEU A 640 -28.75 -11.33 -10.51
CA LEU A 640 -29.21 -12.37 -9.58
C LEU A 640 -28.13 -12.71 -8.56
N ARG A 641 -26.86 -12.71 -8.98
CA ARG A 641 -25.71 -12.87 -8.09
C ARG A 641 -25.69 -11.81 -6.98
N LYS A 642 -25.82 -10.53 -7.36
CA LYS A 642 -25.80 -9.42 -6.40
C LYS A 642 -26.97 -9.52 -5.42
N GLU A 643 -28.17 -9.79 -5.92
CA GLU A 643 -29.36 -10.00 -5.08
C GLU A 643 -29.17 -11.15 -4.10
N TRP A 644 -28.65 -12.29 -4.56
CA TRP A 644 -28.37 -13.44 -3.70
C TRP A 644 -27.39 -13.12 -2.58
N PHE A 645 -26.30 -12.40 -2.86
CA PHE A 645 -25.39 -11.96 -1.80
C PHE A 645 -26.09 -11.06 -0.78
N LEU A 646 -26.85 -10.06 -1.22
CA LEU A 646 -27.56 -9.14 -0.30
C LEU A 646 -28.52 -9.91 0.63
N LEU A 647 -29.27 -10.87 0.09
CA LEU A 647 -30.19 -11.70 0.88
C LEU A 647 -29.43 -12.67 1.79
N LEU A 648 -28.42 -13.39 1.27
CA LEU A 648 -27.67 -14.37 2.04
C LEU A 648 -26.91 -13.72 3.19
N MET A 649 -26.23 -12.59 2.95
CA MET A 649 -25.47 -11.90 3.99
C MET A 649 -26.39 -11.37 5.10
N LYS A 650 -27.58 -10.86 4.76
CA LYS A 650 -28.60 -10.48 5.74
C LYS A 650 -29.02 -11.67 6.62
N GLU A 651 -29.27 -12.83 6.02
CA GLU A 651 -29.63 -14.04 6.77
C GLU A 651 -28.49 -14.55 7.66
N ILE A 652 -27.25 -14.54 7.15
CA ILE A 652 -26.06 -14.96 7.93
C ILE A 652 -25.88 -14.07 9.16
N PHE A 653 -25.96 -12.75 9.03
CA PHE A 653 -25.67 -11.85 10.15
C PHE A 653 -26.84 -11.58 11.08
N ASN A 654 -28.08 -11.67 10.59
CA ASN A 654 -29.28 -11.37 11.42
C ASN A 654 -29.97 -12.61 11.98
N GLN A 655 -30.06 -13.70 11.21
CA GLN A 655 -30.97 -14.81 11.52
C GLN A 655 -30.26 -16.11 11.87
N SER A 656 -28.99 -16.28 11.47
CA SER A 656 -28.27 -17.55 11.65
C SER A 656 -27.93 -17.89 13.12
N GLY A 657 -27.90 -16.87 14.00
CA GLY A 657 -27.42 -17.01 15.37
C GLY A 657 -25.90 -17.13 15.54
N LEU A 658 -25.12 -16.98 14.45
CA LEU A 658 -23.65 -17.00 14.47
C LEU A 658 -23.03 -15.68 14.94
N PHE A 659 -23.68 -14.57 14.61
CA PHE A 659 -23.20 -13.24 14.95
C PHE A 659 -24.21 -12.52 15.85
N GLU A 660 -23.70 -11.66 16.71
CA GLU A 660 -24.47 -10.81 17.61
C GLU A 660 -24.25 -9.35 17.21
N PHE A 661 -25.35 -8.61 17.11
CA PHE A 661 -25.33 -7.18 16.86
C PHE A 661 -25.07 -6.44 18.17
N ASP A 662 -24.06 -5.57 18.18
CA ASP A 662 -23.74 -4.72 19.32
C ASP A 662 -24.41 -3.35 19.17
N GLU A 663 -25.29 -3.01 20.11
CA GLU A 663 -26.08 -1.78 20.03
C GLU A 663 -25.27 -0.50 20.22
N GLU A 664 -24.10 -0.54 20.85
CA GLU A 664 -23.28 0.67 21.06
C GLU A 664 -22.44 0.98 19.82
N SER A 665 -21.74 -0.03 19.29
CA SER A 665 -20.88 0.11 18.12
C SER A 665 -21.59 -0.02 16.79
N LYS A 666 -22.82 -0.58 16.78
CA LYS A 666 -23.60 -0.92 15.58
C LYS A 666 -22.91 -1.94 14.67
N TYR A 667 -22.00 -2.75 15.23
CA TYR A 667 -21.30 -3.80 14.50
C TYR A 667 -21.83 -5.20 14.82
N TYR A 668 -21.69 -6.10 13.86
CA TYR A 668 -21.86 -7.53 14.09
C TYR A 668 -20.55 -8.16 14.55
N TRP A 669 -20.62 -8.98 15.60
CA TRP A 669 -19.47 -9.73 16.12
C TRP A 669 -19.79 -11.20 16.29
N PHE A 670 -18.76 -12.04 16.35
CA PHE A 670 -18.93 -13.46 16.65
C PHE A 670 -19.66 -13.63 17.99
N LYS A 671 -20.64 -14.53 18.02
CA LYS A 671 -21.29 -14.90 19.26
C LYS A 671 -20.27 -15.48 20.23
N LEU A 672 -20.19 -14.89 21.43
CA LEU A 672 -19.27 -15.35 22.46
C LEU A 672 -19.84 -16.63 23.08
N LEU A 673 -19.25 -17.77 22.72
CA LEU A 673 -19.60 -19.07 23.26
C LEU A 673 -18.51 -19.48 24.27
N PRO A 674 -18.87 -20.06 25.44
CA PRO A 674 -17.87 -20.59 26.37
C PRO A 674 -16.93 -21.54 25.62
N SER A 675 -15.62 -21.37 25.78
CA SER A 675 -14.58 -22.02 24.96
C SER A 675 -14.55 -23.56 25.05
N LYS A 676 -15.46 -24.18 25.80
CA LYS A 676 -15.58 -25.63 25.97
C LYS A 676 -16.70 -26.16 25.07
N ASN A 677 -16.29 -26.71 23.92
CA ASN A 677 -17.05 -27.55 22.99
C ASN A 677 -18.15 -26.84 22.16
N ILE A 678 -17.73 -26.00 21.21
CA ILE A 678 -18.62 -25.62 20.09
C ILE A 678 -18.82 -26.86 19.21
N ASP A 679 -20.06 -27.17 18.90
CA ASP A 679 -20.39 -28.35 18.10
C ASP A 679 -19.86 -28.21 16.66
N ARG A 680 -19.57 -29.36 16.04
CA ARG A 680 -18.99 -29.41 14.69
C ARG A 680 -19.89 -28.77 13.63
N GLN A 681 -21.21 -28.79 13.82
CA GLN A 681 -22.14 -28.22 12.87
C GLN A 681 -22.09 -26.70 12.90
N THR A 682 -22.01 -26.09 14.08
CA THR A 682 -21.80 -24.64 14.25
C THR A 682 -20.46 -24.20 13.67
N LEU A 683 -19.39 -24.99 13.83
CA LEU A 683 -18.11 -24.66 13.19
C LEU A 683 -18.21 -24.72 11.64
N LYS A 684 -18.95 -25.68 11.08
CA LYS A 684 -19.21 -25.73 9.63
C LYS A 684 -19.97 -24.49 9.15
N THR A 685 -20.97 -24.01 9.89
CA THR A 685 -21.73 -22.82 9.49
C THR A 685 -20.88 -21.55 9.56
N TYR A 686 -19.96 -21.41 10.53
CA TYR A 686 -18.94 -20.36 10.48
C TYR A 686 -18.02 -20.47 9.27
N LYS A 687 -17.58 -21.69 8.90
CA LYS A 687 -16.83 -21.91 7.64
C LYS A 687 -17.62 -21.43 6.43
N TYR A 688 -18.90 -21.77 6.33
CA TYR A 688 -19.74 -21.35 5.22
C TYR A 688 -20.03 -19.84 5.18
N ALA A 689 -20.12 -19.18 6.33
CA ALA A 689 -20.13 -17.72 6.39
C ALA A 689 -18.84 -17.12 5.83
N GLY A 690 -17.69 -17.72 6.14
CA GLY A 690 -16.40 -17.37 5.53
C GLY A 690 -16.36 -17.57 4.02
N VAL A 691 -16.90 -18.69 3.52
CA VAL A 691 -17.04 -18.96 2.07
C VAL A 691 -17.89 -17.88 1.40
N ALA A 692 -19.03 -17.50 1.99
CA ALA A 692 -19.89 -16.45 1.45
C ALA A 692 -19.14 -15.11 1.33
N LEU A 693 -18.40 -14.72 2.36
CA LEU A 693 -17.58 -13.50 2.34
C LEU A 693 -16.47 -13.59 1.27
N GLY A 694 -15.79 -14.73 1.17
CA GLY A 694 -14.76 -14.97 0.16
C GLY A 694 -15.31 -14.94 -1.26
N LEU A 695 -16.48 -15.53 -1.50
CA LEU A 695 -17.16 -15.50 -2.80
C LEU A 695 -17.56 -14.09 -3.20
N ALA A 696 -18.00 -13.25 -2.25
CA ALA A 696 -18.34 -11.85 -2.53
C ALA A 696 -17.10 -11.09 -3.03
N LEU A 697 -15.99 -11.21 -2.29
CA LEU A 697 -14.72 -10.59 -2.65
C LEU A 697 -14.19 -11.09 -4.01
N TYR A 698 -14.22 -12.41 -4.23
CA TYR A 698 -13.76 -13.04 -5.48
C TYR A 698 -14.59 -12.64 -6.72
N ASN A 699 -15.83 -12.18 -6.51
CA ASN A 699 -16.73 -11.73 -7.57
C ASN A 699 -16.90 -10.20 -7.62
N SER A 700 -16.05 -9.43 -6.92
CA SER A 700 -16.12 -7.96 -6.82
C SER A 700 -17.50 -7.43 -6.39
N ILE A 701 -18.14 -8.10 -5.42
CA ILE A 701 -19.44 -7.69 -4.88
C ILE A 701 -19.23 -6.97 -3.55
N ILE A 702 -19.64 -5.71 -3.49
CA ILE A 702 -19.71 -4.92 -2.26
C ILE A 702 -20.90 -5.40 -1.44
N LEU A 703 -20.67 -5.56 -0.14
CA LEU A 703 -21.65 -6.03 0.83
C LEU A 703 -22.07 -4.90 1.75
N ASP A 704 -23.37 -4.78 2.01
CA ASP A 704 -23.92 -3.88 3.01
C ASP A 704 -23.79 -4.52 4.41
N LEU A 705 -22.57 -4.50 4.95
CA LEU A 705 -22.22 -5.16 6.21
C LEU A 705 -21.43 -4.25 7.14
N ASP A 706 -21.99 -4.05 8.33
CA ASP A 706 -21.35 -3.35 9.43
C ASP A 706 -20.48 -4.31 10.25
N LEU A 707 -19.29 -4.59 9.72
CA LEU A 707 -18.26 -5.36 10.42
C LEU A 707 -17.24 -4.43 11.07
N PRO A 708 -16.76 -4.75 12.28
CA PRO A 708 -15.77 -3.92 12.95
C PRO A 708 -14.42 -4.05 12.23
N PRO A 709 -13.63 -2.96 12.09
CA PRO A 709 -12.35 -2.97 11.35
C PRO A 709 -11.37 -4.07 11.79
N VAL A 710 -11.41 -4.44 13.08
CA VAL A 710 -10.56 -5.48 13.67
C VAL A 710 -10.76 -6.85 13.01
N ILE A 711 -11.92 -7.16 12.42
CA ILE A 711 -12.12 -8.45 11.74
C ILE A 711 -11.16 -8.60 10.56
N PHE A 712 -10.88 -7.51 9.84
CA PHE A 712 -9.97 -7.52 8.69
C PHE A 712 -8.53 -7.64 9.14
N LYS A 713 -8.17 -7.01 10.27
CA LYS A 713 -6.86 -7.23 10.94
C LYS A 713 -6.69 -8.70 11.31
N LEU A 714 -7.71 -9.30 11.92
CA LEU A 714 -7.69 -10.72 12.29
C LEU A 714 -7.58 -11.62 11.06
N LEU A 715 -8.30 -11.34 9.97
CA LEU A 715 -8.24 -12.11 8.72
C LEU A 715 -6.81 -12.17 8.16
N VAL A 716 -6.12 -11.03 8.06
CA VAL A 716 -4.77 -10.95 7.51
C VAL A 716 -3.65 -11.25 8.53
N GLY A 717 -4.01 -11.40 9.81
CA GLY A 717 -3.06 -11.70 10.90
C GLY A 717 -2.32 -10.48 11.45
N SER A 718 -2.86 -9.28 11.27
CA SER A 718 -2.34 -8.05 11.89
C SER A 718 -2.60 -8.03 13.40
N LYS A 719 -1.78 -7.28 14.13
CA LYS A 719 -2.02 -7.00 15.56
C LYS A 719 -3.25 -6.12 15.75
N TYR A 720 -3.89 -6.31 16.89
CA TYR A 720 -4.97 -5.47 17.39
C TYR A 720 -4.55 -4.76 18.68
N ASP A 721 -5.20 -3.65 19.00
CA ASP A 721 -4.91 -2.85 20.19
C ASP A 721 -6.19 -2.40 20.93
N LEU A 722 -6.03 -1.50 21.90
CA LEU A 722 -7.14 -0.95 22.68
C LEU A 722 -8.09 -0.10 21.83
N GLN A 723 -7.59 0.58 20.78
CA GLN A 723 -8.45 1.38 19.89
C GLN A 723 -9.36 0.46 19.08
N ASP A 724 -8.84 -0.67 18.61
CA ASP A 724 -9.65 -1.70 17.94
C ASP A 724 -10.73 -2.25 18.88
N PHE A 725 -10.38 -2.49 20.15
CA PHE A 725 -11.35 -2.94 21.15
C PHE A 725 -12.40 -1.89 21.45
N GLN A 726 -11.99 -0.63 21.59
CA GLN A 726 -12.91 0.49 21.79
C GLN A 726 -13.83 0.70 20.57
N ALA A 727 -13.38 0.42 19.35
CA ALA A 727 -14.26 0.46 18.18
C ALA A 727 -15.37 -0.61 18.25
N LEU A 728 -15.07 -1.79 18.79
CA LEU A 728 -16.07 -2.86 18.96
C LEU A 728 -16.93 -2.70 20.22
N LYS A 729 -16.33 -2.28 21.34
CA LYS A 729 -16.98 -2.11 22.65
C LYS A 729 -16.66 -0.70 23.19
N PRO A 730 -17.35 0.36 22.73
CA PRO A 730 -16.93 1.74 23.00
C PRO A 730 -16.93 2.14 24.47
N SER A 731 -17.94 1.76 25.25
CA SER A 731 -17.99 2.00 26.69
C SER A 731 -16.90 1.24 27.42
N TYR A 732 -16.79 -0.07 27.17
CA TYR A 732 -15.82 -0.92 27.85
C TYR A 732 -14.38 -0.54 27.51
N GLY A 733 -14.07 -0.27 26.24
CA GLY A 733 -12.76 0.21 25.81
C GLY A 733 -12.38 1.54 26.46
N ARG A 734 -13.34 2.47 26.63
CA ARG A 734 -13.09 3.72 27.39
C ARG A 734 -12.73 3.43 28.85
N SER A 735 -13.43 2.50 29.51
CA SER A 735 -13.13 2.09 30.89
C SER A 735 -11.74 1.45 31.00
N LEU A 736 -11.34 0.59 30.06
CA LEU A 736 -9.98 0.05 30.01
C LEU A 736 -8.92 1.16 29.79
N GLY A 737 -9.24 2.16 28.97
CA GLY A 737 -8.41 3.35 28.81
C GLY A 737 -8.24 4.15 30.11
N GLN A 738 -9.32 4.29 30.89
CA GLN A 738 -9.28 4.94 32.21
C GLN A 738 -8.41 4.17 33.21
N ILE A 739 -8.48 2.83 33.20
CA ILE A 739 -7.60 1.98 34.00
C ILE A 739 -6.12 2.24 33.67
N LEU A 740 -5.77 2.34 32.39
CA LEU A 740 -4.38 2.62 31.98
C LEU A 740 -3.92 4.04 32.30
N ALA A 741 -4.83 5.01 32.24
CA ALA A 741 -4.54 6.43 32.43
C ALA A 741 -4.60 6.87 33.90
N TYR A 742 -5.04 6.02 34.83
CA TYR A 742 -5.14 6.37 36.25
C TYR A 742 -3.77 6.75 36.81
N ASP A 743 -3.71 7.92 37.45
CA ASP A 743 -2.50 8.48 38.04
C ASP A 743 -2.56 8.37 39.57
N GLU A 744 -1.49 7.83 40.16
CA GLU A 744 -1.36 7.61 41.60
C GLU A 744 -0.62 8.76 42.31
N THR A 745 -0.23 9.82 41.59
CA THR A 745 0.56 10.93 42.15
C THR A 745 -0.15 11.71 43.26
N ASP A 746 -1.48 11.66 43.32
CA ASP A 746 -2.30 12.38 44.30
C ASP A 746 -2.63 11.59 45.57
N ILE A 747 -2.11 10.36 45.73
CA ILE A 747 -2.32 9.57 46.97
C ILE A 747 -1.86 10.35 48.21
N ALA A 748 -0.76 11.11 48.11
CA ALA A 748 -0.25 11.92 49.21
C ALA A 748 -1.18 13.08 49.63
N ASN A 749 -2.12 13.47 48.76
CA ASN A 749 -3.09 14.54 48.99
C ASN A 749 -4.51 14.00 49.33
N GLY A 750 -4.62 12.73 49.74
CA GLY A 750 -5.90 12.08 50.03
C GLY A 750 -6.56 11.41 48.83
N GLY A 751 -5.82 11.19 47.74
CA GLY A 751 -6.25 10.36 46.61
C GLY A 751 -6.42 8.88 47.00
N ILE A 752 -7.23 8.16 46.23
CA ILE A 752 -7.52 6.73 46.43
C ILE A 752 -6.47 5.90 45.69
N SER A 753 -6.01 4.78 46.28
CA SER A 753 -5.09 3.86 45.60
C SER A 753 -5.73 3.26 44.34
N PHE A 754 -4.94 2.79 43.38
CA PHE A 754 -5.49 2.12 42.20
C PHE A 754 -6.34 0.91 42.59
N GLU A 755 -5.85 0.08 43.51
CA GLU A 755 -6.50 -1.14 43.95
C GLU A 755 -7.85 -0.85 44.62
N ASP A 756 -7.93 0.15 45.50
CA ASP A 756 -9.17 0.53 46.18
C ASP A 756 -10.18 1.20 45.24
N MET A 757 -9.70 1.90 44.20
CA MET A 757 -10.56 2.56 43.21
C MET A 757 -11.27 1.56 42.29
N PHE A 758 -10.54 0.54 41.81
CA PHE A 758 -11.04 -0.36 40.78
C PHE A 758 -11.50 -1.72 41.31
N ASP A 759 -10.88 -2.25 42.38
CA ASP A 759 -11.16 -3.57 42.99
C ASP A 759 -11.39 -4.69 41.95
N LEU A 760 -10.43 -4.85 41.05
CA LEU A 760 -10.50 -5.82 39.95
C LEU A 760 -9.62 -7.04 40.22
N ASN A 761 -10.07 -8.19 39.75
CA ASN A 761 -9.26 -9.40 39.59
C ASN A 761 -9.02 -9.69 38.10
N PHE A 762 -8.09 -10.60 37.77
CA PHE A 762 -7.87 -11.07 36.40
C PHE A 762 -8.99 -12.02 35.92
N SER A 763 -10.22 -11.53 35.94
CA SER A 763 -11.42 -12.18 35.44
C SER A 763 -12.32 -11.19 34.72
N ILE A 764 -13.27 -11.73 33.95
CA ILE A 764 -14.33 -10.97 33.30
C ILE A 764 -15.66 -11.69 33.52
N THR A 765 -16.73 -10.92 33.63
CA THR A 765 -18.08 -11.47 33.69
C THR A 765 -18.62 -11.65 32.28
N VAL A 766 -18.93 -12.88 31.90
CA VAL A 766 -19.52 -13.21 30.59
C VAL A 766 -20.87 -13.88 30.75
N LYS A 767 -21.71 -13.72 29.73
CA LYS A 767 -22.99 -14.41 29.68
C LYS A 767 -22.77 -15.89 29.34
N ASN A 768 -23.24 -16.79 30.19
CA ASN A 768 -23.17 -18.22 29.98
C ASN A 768 -24.22 -18.71 28.96
N SER A 769 -24.09 -19.95 28.49
CA SER A 769 -24.99 -20.55 27.50
C SER A 769 -26.45 -20.65 27.95
N GLN A 770 -26.72 -20.53 29.25
CA GLN A 770 -28.06 -20.57 29.84
C GLN A 770 -28.65 -19.16 30.06
N GLY A 771 -27.92 -18.11 29.68
CA GLY A 771 -28.32 -16.72 29.78
C GLY A 771 -28.01 -16.04 31.12
N GLY A 772 -27.41 -16.73 32.09
CA GLY A 772 -26.89 -16.16 33.33
C GLY A 772 -25.48 -15.57 33.16
N PHE A 773 -24.94 -14.95 34.20
CA PHE A 773 -23.58 -14.41 34.21
C PHE A 773 -22.62 -15.33 34.96
N SER A 774 -21.40 -15.48 34.44
CA SER A 774 -20.33 -16.26 35.07
C SER A 774 -19.02 -15.52 34.93
N ASP A 775 -18.20 -15.56 35.98
CA ASP A 775 -16.85 -15.00 35.93
C ASP A 775 -15.90 -16.01 35.31
N GLU A 776 -15.24 -15.59 34.24
CA GLU A 776 -14.23 -16.37 33.53
C GLU A 776 -12.84 -15.80 33.86
N PRO A 777 -11.90 -16.65 34.32
CA PRO A 777 -10.54 -16.21 34.60
C PRO A 777 -9.77 -15.92 33.29
N LEU A 778 -9.11 -14.76 33.23
CA LEU A 778 -8.29 -14.34 32.09
C LEU A 778 -6.89 -15.00 32.07
N ILE A 779 -6.42 -15.40 33.24
CA ILE A 779 -5.15 -16.11 33.47
C ILE A 779 -5.40 -17.30 34.40
N HIS A 780 -4.40 -18.17 34.56
CA HIS A 780 -4.50 -19.25 35.54
C HIS A 780 -4.73 -18.68 36.96
N ASN A 781 -5.76 -19.19 37.66
CA ASN A 781 -6.21 -18.69 38.96
C ASN A 781 -6.60 -17.19 38.98
N GLY A 782 -6.99 -16.63 37.82
CA GLY A 782 -7.23 -15.18 37.67
C GLY A 782 -8.31 -14.58 38.58
N LEU A 783 -9.27 -15.38 39.05
CA LEU A 783 -10.28 -14.96 40.03
C LEU A 783 -9.67 -14.51 41.38
N ASN A 784 -8.46 -14.96 41.69
CA ASN A 784 -7.77 -14.68 42.95
C ASN A 784 -6.51 -13.81 42.76
N VAL A 785 -6.32 -13.24 41.56
CA VAL A 785 -5.17 -12.38 41.26
C VAL A 785 -5.69 -10.96 41.08
N ALA A 786 -5.41 -10.10 42.04
CA ALA A 786 -5.79 -8.69 42.00
C ALA A 786 -5.04 -7.94 40.88
N VAL A 787 -5.76 -7.02 40.24
CA VAL A 787 -5.19 -6.05 39.30
C VAL A 787 -4.60 -4.90 40.11
N THR A 788 -3.34 -4.59 39.86
CA THR A 788 -2.57 -3.55 40.53
C THR A 788 -2.06 -2.54 39.51
N ALA A 789 -1.57 -1.39 39.97
CA ALA A 789 -0.99 -0.37 39.09
C ALA A 789 0.14 -0.93 38.19
N LEU A 790 0.92 -1.88 38.71
CA LEU A 790 2.05 -2.51 38.00
C LEU A 790 1.60 -3.52 36.92
N ASN A 791 0.47 -4.20 37.10
CA ASN A 791 0.02 -5.27 36.20
C ASN A 791 -1.20 -4.86 35.33
N ARG A 792 -1.73 -3.64 35.50
CA ARG A 792 -2.91 -3.13 34.77
C ARG A 792 -2.80 -3.22 33.24
N GLN A 793 -1.60 -3.01 32.68
CA GLN A 793 -1.38 -3.15 31.24
C GLN A 793 -1.61 -4.59 30.77
N GLU A 794 -1.16 -5.57 31.57
CA GLU A 794 -1.38 -6.98 31.28
C GLU A 794 -2.86 -7.34 31.42
N TYR A 795 -3.57 -6.83 32.44
CA TYR A 795 -5.01 -7.02 32.57
C TYR A 795 -5.76 -6.55 31.31
N VAL A 796 -5.49 -5.33 30.85
CA VAL A 796 -6.11 -4.78 29.63
C VAL A 796 -5.77 -5.62 28.39
N ASN A 797 -4.50 -6.02 28.23
CA ASN A 797 -4.09 -6.89 27.12
C ASN A 797 -4.82 -8.24 27.15
N ARG A 798 -5.05 -8.80 28.35
CA ARG A 798 -5.76 -10.08 28.53
C ARG A 798 -7.25 -9.96 28.24
N VAL A 799 -7.91 -8.87 28.65
CA VAL A 799 -9.31 -8.59 28.29
C VAL A 799 -9.44 -8.51 26.76
N ILE A 800 -8.63 -7.69 26.10
CA ILE A 800 -8.66 -7.54 24.64
C ILE A 800 -8.38 -8.89 23.96
N GLY A 801 -7.36 -9.61 24.42
CA GLY A 801 -6.98 -10.93 23.92
C GLY A 801 -8.08 -11.98 24.10
N TYR A 802 -8.89 -11.88 25.16
CA TYR A 802 -10.04 -12.76 25.34
C TYR A 802 -11.07 -12.57 24.23
N TYR A 803 -11.52 -11.34 23.98
CA TYR A 803 -12.57 -11.06 23.00
C TYR A 803 -12.12 -11.27 21.54
N PHE A 804 -10.87 -10.94 21.21
CA PHE A 804 -10.35 -11.02 19.85
C PHE A 804 -9.65 -12.33 19.50
N ASN A 805 -9.38 -13.19 20.48
CA ASN A 805 -8.72 -14.47 20.24
C ASN A 805 -9.37 -15.59 21.04
N THR A 806 -9.29 -15.59 22.38
CA THR A 806 -9.68 -16.75 23.21
C THR A 806 -11.13 -17.18 23.00
N ALA A 807 -12.08 -16.25 23.12
CA ALA A 807 -13.52 -16.55 23.05
C ALA A 807 -13.97 -16.98 21.65
N ILE A 808 -13.29 -16.49 20.62
CA ILE A 808 -13.68 -16.69 19.21
C ILE A 808 -12.70 -17.58 18.44
N LYS A 809 -11.76 -18.25 19.11
CA LYS A 809 -10.66 -18.97 18.45
C LYS A 809 -11.15 -20.00 17.43
N GLN A 810 -12.08 -20.87 17.83
CA GLN A 810 -12.61 -21.91 16.95
C GLN A 810 -13.53 -21.32 15.84
N PRO A 811 -14.50 -20.43 16.15
CA PRO A 811 -15.32 -19.75 15.14
C PRO A 811 -14.49 -18.98 14.10
N LEU A 812 -13.54 -18.17 14.55
CA LEU A 812 -12.68 -17.36 13.69
C LEU A 812 -11.80 -18.24 12.80
N SER A 813 -11.27 -19.35 13.34
CA SER A 813 -10.49 -20.30 12.55
C SER A 813 -11.33 -20.94 11.44
N ALA A 814 -12.53 -21.43 11.76
CA ALA A 814 -13.44 -22.00 10.78
C ALA A 814 -13.83 -20.97 9.70
N PHE A 815 -14.16 -19.75 10.12
CA PHE A 815 -14.46 -18.63 9.23
C PHE A 815 -13.29 -18.32 8.28
N LYS A 816 -12.06 -18.24 8.80
CA LYS A 816 -10.84 -18.04 7.99
C LYS A 816 -10.65 -19.15 6.96
N ILE A 817 -10.83 -20.41 7.34
CA ILE A 817 -10.73 -21.55 6.42
C ILE A 817 -11.71 -21.36 5.25
N GLY A 818 -12.97 -21.03 5.55
CA GLY A 818 -13.97 -20.76 4.51
C GLY A 818 -13.59 -19.62 3.59
N PHE A 819 -13.12 -18.50 4.16
CA PHE A 819 -12.69 -17.33 3.40
C PHE A 819 -11.52 -17.66 2.47
N TYR A 820 -10.44 -18.23 2.99
CA TYR A 820 -9.23 -18.53 2.22
C TYR A 820 -9.38 -19.68 1.22
N ASN A 821 -10.36 -20.58 1.41
CA ASN A 821 -10.72 -21.59 0.40
C ASN A 821 -11.14 -20.94 -0.93
N VAL A 822 -11.68 -19.72 -0.88
CA VAL A 822 -12.06 -18.94 -2.06
C VAL A 822 -10.92 -18.01 -2.50
N VAL A 823 -10.38 -17.18 -1.59
CA VAL A 823 -9.50 -16.04 -1.92
C VAL A 823 -8.00 -16.25 -1.61
N GLY A 824 -7.49 -17.48 -1.77
CA GLY A 824 -6.09 -17.83 -1.49
C GLY A 824 -5.04 -17.43 -2.53
N GLY A 825 -5.20 -16.30 -3.22
CA GLY A 825 -4.25 -15.78 -4.21
C GLY A 825 -3.22 -14.79 -3.63
N ASN A 826 -2.13 -14.52 -4.34
CA ASN A 826 -1.10 -13.59 -3.84
C ASN A 826 -1.58 -12.13 -3.88
N SER A 827 -2.58 -11.80 -4.71
CA SER A 827 -3.09 -10.42 -4.82
C SER A 827 -3.69 -9.89 -3.52
N LEU A 828 -4.28 -10.76 -2.69
CA LEU A 828 -4.85 -10.37 -1.41
C LEU A 828 -3.78 -9.79 -0.45
N THR A 829 -2.53 -10.23 -0.59
CA THR A 829 -1.41 -9.75 0.24
C THR A 829 -0.99 -8.31 -0.06
N LEU A 830 -1.49 -7.73 -1.15
CA LEU A 830 -1.23 -6.33 -1.52
C LEU A 830 -2.07 -5.34 -0.70
N PHE A 831 -3.14 -5.82 -0.05
CA PHE A 831 -4.10 -4.98 0.67
C PHE A 831 -3.78 -4.94 2.17
N ARG A 832 -3.94 -3.75 2.74
CA ARG A 832 -3.97 -3.55 4.20
C ARG A 832 -5.36 -3.87 4.77
N PRO A 833 -5.49 -4.13 6.08
CA PRO A 833 -6.79 -4.38 6.71
C PRO A 833 -7.85 -3.33 6.39
N GLU A 834 -7.47 -2.05 6.41
CA GLU A 834 -8.38 -0.93 6.16
C GLU A 834 -8.82 -0.89 4.68
N GLU A 835 -7.91 -1.24 3.78
CA GLU A 835 -8.17 -1.32 2.34
C GLU A 835 -9.07 -2.52 2.01
N LEU A 836 -8.87 -3.65 2.69
CA LEU A 836 -9.71 -4.85 2.55
C LEU A 836 -11.13 -4.61 3.09
N SER A 837 -11.24 -3.86 4.20
CA SER A 837 -12.53 -3.40 4.73
C SER A 837 -13.30 -2.59 3.68
N LEU A 838 -12.66 -1.58 3.10
CA LEU A 838 -13.27 -0.76 2.04
C LEU A 838 -13.66 -1.58 0.82
N LEU A 839 -12.89 -2.60 0.46
CA LEU A 839 -13.17 -3.44 -0.70
C LEU A 839 -14.41 -4.32 -0.50
N ILE A 840 -14.63 -4.80 0.72
CA ILE A 840 -15.75 -5.68 1.07
C ILE A 840 -17.00 -4.87 1.40
N SER A 841 -16.89 -3.87 2.28
CA SER A 841 -18.03 -3.10 2.80
C SER A 841 -18.29 -1.80 2.04
N GLY A 842 -17.37 -1.37 1.17
CA GLY A 842 -17.45 -0.06 0.53
C GLY A 842 -17.07 1.09 1.47
N SER A 843 -16.98 2.30 0.92
CA SER A 843 -16.77 3.54 1.67
C SER A 843 -18.10 4.10 2.17
N ASP A 844 -18.09 4.60 3.40
CA ASP A 844 -19.18 5.33 4.06
C ASP A 844 -18.93 6.85 4.17
N GLU A 845 -17.86 7.36 3.53
CA GLU A 845 -17.44 8.75 3.67
C GLU A 845 -18.55 9.77 3.37
N GLU A 846 -18.40 10.97 3.94
CA GLU A 846 -19.44 12.01 3.97
C GLU A 846 -19.78 12.54 2.56
N GLY A 847 -20.94 12.09 2.04
CA GLY A 847 -21.58 12.63 0.84
C GLY A 847 -21.25 11.86 -0.44
N VAL A 848 -22.26 11.70 -1.30
CA VAL A 848 -22.05 11.13 -2.63
C VAL A 848 -21.50 12.23 -3.53
N ASP A 849 -20.33 12.04 -4.16
CA ASP A 849 -19.88 12.95 -5.22
C ASP A 849 -20.77 12.76 -6.46
N VAL A 850 -21.89 13.48 -6.47
CA VAL A 850 -22.90 13.46 -7.52
C VAL A 850 -22.30 13.90 -8.86
N THR A 851 -21.32 14.80 -8.84
CA THR A 851 -20.68 15.30 -10.07
C THR A 851 -19.83 14.22 -10.72
N ALA A 852 -19.03 13.51 -9.92
CA ALA A 852 -18.27 12.36 -10.37
C ALA A 852 -19.20 11.24 -10.87
N LEU A 853 -20.26 10.90 -10.14
CA LEU A 853 -21.25 9.90 -10.57
C LEU A 853 -21.91 10.27 -11.90
N LYS A 854 -22.30 11.54 -12.08
CA LYS A 854 -22.87 12.06 -13.33
C LYS A 854 -21.94 11.86 -14.52
N SER A 855 -20.64 12.05 -14.32
CA SER A 855 -19.64 11.92 -15.39
C SER A 855 -19.49 10.50 -15.94
N VAL A 856 -19.78 9.48 -15.11
CA VAL A 856 -19.65 8.06 -15.46
C VAL A 856 -20.99 7.37 -15.73
N THR A 857 -22.11 8.10 -15.62
CA THR A 857 -23.45 7.57 -15.83
C THR A 857 -23.68 7.19 -17.30
N VAL A 858 -24.22 6.00 -17.52
CA VAL A 858 -24.62 5.54 -18.85
C VAL A 858 -26.10 5.84 -19.07
N TYR A 859 -26.40 6.64 -20.08
CA TYR A 859 -27.78 6.98 -20.45
C TYR A 859 -28.31 5.98 -21.47
N GLN A 860 -29.57 5.54 -21.30
CA GLN A 860 -30.21 4.55 -22.18
C GLN A 860 -31.61 4.97 -22.61
N GLY A 861 -31.91 4.79 -23.89
CA GLY A 861 -33.26 5.01 -24.44
C GLY A 861 -33.63 6.48 -24.68
N TRP A 862 -32.68 7.41 -24.62
CA TRP A 862 -32.91 8.84 -24.83
C TRP A 862 -32.84 9.23 -26.31
N TYR A 863 -33.83 8.79 -27.10
CA TYR A 863 -33.82 8.87 -28.58
C TYR A 863 -33.74 10.29 -29.17
N LYS A 864 -34.02 11.32 -28.37
CA LYS A 864 -33.86 12.74 -28.75
C LYS A 864 -32.38 13.13 -28.96
N VAL A 865 -31.46 12.27 -28.54
CA VAL A 865 -30.01 12.44 -28.74
C VAL A 865 -29.50 11.29 -29.59
N LYS A 866 -28.83 11.60 -30.71
CA LYS A 866 -28.29 10.61 -31.65
C LYS A 866 -27.13 9.81 -31.04
N ASP A 867 -26.21 10.49 -30.35
CA ASP A 867 -25.12 9.86 -29.62
C ASP A 867 -25.35 10.00 -28.11
N GLN A 868 -25.67 8.88 -27.44
CA GLN A 868 -25.90 8.85 -25.99
C GLN A 868 -24.61 9.04 -25.17
N LYS A 869 -23.47 9.30 -25.83
CA LYS A 869 -22.21 9.77 -25.22
C LYS A 869 -22.01 11.29 -25.34
N ASP A 870 -22.88 12.01 -26.04
CA ASP A 870 -22.89 13.47 -26.09
C ASP A 870 -23.59 14.03 -24.85
N TYR A 871 -22.82 14.20 -23.77
CA TYR A 871 -23.30 14.74 -22.50
C TYR A 871 -23.88 16.15 -22.64
N CYS A 872 -23.36 16.99 -23.55
CA CYS A 872 -23.87 18.34 -23.79
C CYS A 872 -25.27 18.32 -24.41
N ALA A 873 -25.55 17.35 -25.28
CA ALA A 873 -26.89 17.16 -25.83
C ALA A 873 -27.86 16.54 -24.81
N LEU A 874 -27.40 15.58 -23.99
CA LEU A 874 -28.21 14.97 -22.93
C LEU A 874 -28.65 15.98 -21.86
N GLU A 875 -27.79 16.92 -21.49
CA GLU A 875 -28.10 17.95 -20.50
C GLU A 875 -29.18 18.95 -20.94
N LYS A 876 -29.46 19.03 -22.26
CA LYS A 876 -30.57 19.81 -22.80
C LYS A 876 -31.92 19.14 -22.56
N ILE A 877 -31.96 17.86 -22.22
CA ILE A 877 -33.20 17.15 -21.90
C ILE A 877 -33.67 17.59 -20.50
N PRO A 878 -34.85 18.24 -20.36
CA PRO A 878 -35.30 18.80 -19.08
C PRO A 878 -35.31 17.77 -17.95
N THR A 879 -35.83 16.56 -18.21
CA THR A 879 -35.92 15.50 -17.22
C THR A 879 -34.55 15.03 -16.69
N ILE A 880 -33.53 14.91 -17.56
CA ILE A 880 -32.17 14.55 -17.15
C ILE A 880 -31.56 15.67 -16.30
N LYS A 881 -31.69 16.91 -16.77
CA LYS A 881 -31.21 18.09 -16.03
C LYS A 881 -31.84 18.17 -14.64
N TRP A 882 -33.16 18.04 -14.56
CA TRP A 882 -33.90 18.07 -13.29
C TRP A 882 -33.53 16.94 -12.35
N PHE A 883 -33.24 15.74 -12.86
CA PHE A 883 -32.77 14.63 -12.02
C PHE A 883 -31.45 14.97 -11.34
N TRP A 884 -30.47 15.50 -12.08
CA TRP A 884 -29.17 15.86 -11.49
C TRP A 884 -29.25 17.07 -10.56
N GLU A 885 -30.05 18.08 -10.91
CA GLU A 885 -30.35 19.20 -10.01
C GLU A 885 -31.00 18.69 -8.71
N PHE A 886 -31.97 17.79 -8.82
CA PHE A 886 -32.61 17.17 -7.67
C PHE A 886 -31.60 16.43 -6.79
N PHE A 887 -30.72 15.59 -7.37
CA PHE A 887 -29.73 14.84 -6.61
C PHE A 887 -28.73 15.76 -5.89
N LEU A 888 -28.25 16.81 -6.55
CA LEU A 888 -27.34 17.79 -5.94
C LEU A 888 -27.99 18.57 -4.79
N GLU A 889 -29.32 18.78 -4.83
CA GLU A 889 -30.07 19.50 -3.79
C GLU A 889 -30.41 18.66 -2.56
N LEU A 890 -30.23 17.33 -2.61
CA LEU A 890 -30.50 16.44 -1.48
C LEU A 890 -29.43 16.62 -0.39
N SER A 891 -29.84 16.45 0.88
CA SER A 891 -28.90 16.32 1.99
C SER A 891 -28.03 15.06 1.84
N SER A 892 -26.86 15.00 2.48
CA SER A 892 -25.96 13.82 2.42
C SER A 892 -26.69 12.50 2.78
N GLY A 893 -27.55 12.53 3.80
CA GLY A 893 -28.37 11.37 4.17
C GLY A 893 -29.42 10.98 3.12
N GLU A 894 -30.02 11.95 2.43
CA GLU A 894 -30.96 11.68 1.32
C GLU A 894 -30.24 11.23 0.04
N GLN A 895 -29.03 11.72 -0.21
CA GLN A 895 -28.19 11.24 -1.30
C GLN A 895 -27.85 9.77 -1.12
N LYS A 896 -27.48 9.36 0.10
CA LYS A 896 -27.27 7.95 0.47
C LYS A 896 -28.55 7.13 0.29
N LYS A 897 -29.71 7.64 0.70
CA LYS A 897 -31.01 6.97 0.45
C LYS A 897 -31.31 6.79 -1.03
N LEU A 898 -31.08 7.81 -1.86
CA LEU A 898 -31.27 7.71 -3.30
C LEU A 898 -30.28 6.70 -3.92
N LEU A 899 -29.03 6.70 -3.47
CA LEU A 899 -28.04 5.71 -3.90
C LEU A 899 -28.46 4.29 -3.53
N ARG A 900 -28.99 4.09 -2.32
CA ARG A 900 -29.57 2.81 -1.87
C ARG A 900 -30.79 2.41 -2.70
N PHE A 901 -31.67 3.34 -3.04
CA PHE A 901 -32.81 3.09 -3.92
C PHE A 901 -32.36 2.62 -5.32
N ILE A 902 -31.27 3.18 -5.85
CA ILE A 902 -30.76 2.87 -7.19
C ILE A 902 -29.92 1.60 -7.22
N THR A 903 -29.09 1.38 -6.21
CA THR A 903 -28.03 0.36 -6.23
C THR A 903 -28.23 -0.76 -5.20
N GLY A 904 -29.20 -0.63 -4.30
CA GLY A 904 -29.42 -1.57 -3.20
C GLY A 904 -28.48 -1.36 -2.00
N SER A 905 -27.51 -0.44 -2.09
CA SER A 905 -26.59 -0.09 -1.02
C SER A 905 -26.34 1.43 -1.02
N ASP A 906 -26.10 2.01 0.14
CA ASP A 906 -25.64 3.40 0.29
C ASP A 906 -24.11 3.53 0.25
N ARG A 907 -23.39 2.41 0.08
CA ARG A 907 -21.94 2.34 0.07
C ARG A 907 -21.37 2.65 -1.31
N VAL A 908 -20.24 3.35 -1.32
CA VAL A 908 -19.48 3.68 -2.54
C VAL A 908 -18.34 2.66 -2.73
N PRO A 909 -17.99 2.24 -3.95
CA PRO A 909 -16.83 1.38 -4.16
C PRO A 909 -15.55 1.96 -3.55
N ALA A 910 -14.64 1.10 -3.07
CA ALA A 910 -13.35 1.50 -2.51
C ALA A 910 -12.50 2.36 -3.46
N THR A 911 -12.70 2.20 -4.76
CA THR A 911 -12.01 2.95 -5.82
C THR A 911 -12.73 4.25 -6.20
N GLY A 912 -13.74 4.66 -5.42
CA GLY A 912 -14.51 5.88 -5.60
C GLY A 912 -15.77 5.72 -6.45
N ILE A 913 -16.66 6.72 -6.37
CA ILE A 913 -17.98 6.72 -7.04
C ILE A 913 -17.87 6.71 -8.57
N ILE A 914 -16.72 7.09 -9.14
CA ILE A 914 -16.46 6.99 -10.59
C ILE A 914 -16.48 5.54 -11.10
N ASN A 915 -16.21 4.57 -10.22
CA ASN A 915 -16.25 3.15 -10.55
C ASN A 915 -17.60 2.52 -10.21
N GLN A 916 -18.54 3.31 -9.69
CA GLN A 916 -19.93 2.89 -9.53
C GLN A 916 -20.60 2.91 -10.91
N SER A 917 -20.90 1.71 -11.44
CA SER A 917 -21.75 1.63 -12.62
C SER A 917 -23.14 2.19 -12.28
N PHE A 918 -23.60 3.20 -13.02
CA PHE A 918 -24.95 3.76 -12.89
C PHE A 918 -25.57 3.95 -14.28
N ARG A 919 -26.80 3.45 -14.46
CA ARG A 919 -27.57 3.58 -15.70
C ARG A 919 -28.82 4.41 -15.47
N LEU A 920 -29.00 5.47 -16.28
CA LEU A 920 -30.23 6.27 -16.30
C LEU A 920 -31.03 5.99 -17.58
N THR A 921 -32.12 5.25 -17.42
CA THR A 921 -32.91 4.73 -18.54
C THR A 921 -34.23 5.47 -18.69
N ARG A 922 -34.60 5.81 -19.92
CA ARG A 922 -35.91 6.34 -20.25
C ARG A 922 -36.94 5.21 -20.32
N LEU A 923 -38.01 5.30 -19.52
CA LEU A 923 -39.12 4.34 -19.53
C LEU A 923 -40.24 4.71 -20.50
N GLY A 924 -40.43 6.00 -20.78
CA GLY A 924 -41.52 6.48 -21.64
C GLY A 924 -41.75 7.97 -21.54
N SER A 925 -42.83 8.44 -22.16
CA SER A 925 -43.34 9.82 -22.02
C SER A 925 -43.90 10.09 -20.62
N ASP A 926 -44.31 11.32 -20.36
CA ASP A 926 -44.95 11.72 -19.10
C ASP A 926 -46.10 10.77 -18.72
N CYS A 927 -46.13 10.36 -17.46
CA CYS A 927 -47.19 9.54 -16.89
C CYS A 927 -47.26 9.71 -15.36
N GLU A 928 -48.21 9.06 -14.69
CA GLU A 928 -48.36 9.10 -13.23
C GLU A 928 -47.63 7.96 -12.50
N ARG A 929 -46.90 7.10 -13.22
CA ARG A 929 -46.15 6.00 -12.60
C ARG A 929 -44.92 6.51 -11.86
N PHE A 930 -44.46 5.74 -10.87
CA PHE A 930 -43.22 6.00 -10.16
C PHE A 930 -42.00 5.64 -11.01
N PRO A 931 -40.83 6.27 -10.75
CA PRO A 931 -39.57 5.74 -11.28
C PRO A 931 -39.34 4.32 -10.78
N VAL A 932 -38.65 3.51 -11.59
CA VAL A 932 -38.40 2.09 -11.30
C VAL A 932 -36.90 1.89 -11.14
N SER A 933 -36.46 1.32 -10.02
CA SER A 933 -35.07 0.92 -9.85
C SER A 933 -34.89 -0.58 -10.13
N HIS A 934 -33.79 -0.91 -10.80
CA HIS A 934 -33.28 -2.27 -10.91
C HIS A 934 -31.90 -2.29 -10.24
N THR A 935 -31.91 -2.47 -8.91
CA THR A 935 -30.72 -2.43 -8.04
C THR A 935 -29.65 -3.46 -8.44
N CYS A 936 -30.10 -4.60 -8.97
CA CYS A 936 -29.28 -5.66 -9.57
C CYS A 936 -28.37 -5.15 -10.70
N PHE A 937 -28.81 -4.12 -11.43
CA PHE A 937 -28.10 -3.53 -12.56
C PHE A 937 -27.70 -2.07 -12.31
N ASN A 938 -27.82 -1.58 -11.07
CA ASN A 938 -27.62 -0.16 -10.72
C ASN A 938 -28.32 0.78 -11.72
N GLN A 939 -29.57 0.48 -12.05
CA GLN A 939 -30.31 1.18 -13.09
C GLN A 939 -31.51 1.90 -12.49
N LEU A 940 -31.64 3.19 -12.83
CA LEU A 940 -32.82 3.98 -12.54
C LEU A 940 -33.58 4.24 -13.85
N GLY A 941 -34.80 3.73 -13.93
CA GLY A 941 -35.76 4.04 -14.97
C GLY A 941 -36.61 5.25 -14.60
N ILE A 942 -36.59 6.29 -15.43
CA ILE A 942 -37.44 7.48 -15.26
C ILE A 942 -38.32 7.73 -16.49
N TYR A 943 -39.53 8.24 -16.26
CA TYR A 943 -40.41 8.76 -17.31
C TYR A 943 -40.04 10.22 -17.62
N GLU A 944 -40.33 10.69 -18.84
CA GLU A 944 -40.19 12.10 -19.21
C GLU A 944 -41.28 12.95 -18.54
N TYR A 945 -41.19 13.11 -17.21
CA TYR A 945 -42.15 13.90 -16.45
C TYR A 945 -42.25 15.32 -17.02
N SER A 946 -43.47 15.85 -17.11
CA SER A 946 -43.76 17.14 -17.75
C SER A 946 -43.23 18.35 -16.96
N THR A 947 -43.02 18.21 -15.64
CA THR A 947 -42.55 19.30 -14.78
C THR A 947 -41.50 18.83 -13.76
N ARG A 948 -40.61 19.75 -13.37
CA ARG A 948 -39.61 19.52 -12.31
C ARG A 948 -40.25 19.12 -10.98
N ALA A 949 -41.37 19.77 -10.62
CA ALA A 949 -42.10 19.49 -9.39
C ALA A 949 -42.66 18.05 -9.37
N LYS A 950 -43.17 17.56 -10.51
CA LYS A 950 -43.65 16.18 -10.64
C LYS A 950 -42.52 15.18 -10.50
N LEU A 951 -41.38 15.41 -11.16
CA LEU A 951 -40.18 14.57 -11.02
C LEU A 951 -39.72 14.49 -9.56
N ARG A 952 -39.61 15.65 -8.88
CA ARG A 952 -39.23 15.72 -7.46
C ARG A 952 -40.18 14.91 -6.59
N LYS A 953 -41.50 15.17 -6.70
CA LYS A 953 -42.52 14.45 -5.92
C LYS A 953 -42.46 12.95 -6.13
N LYS A 954 -42.33 12.48 -7.38
CA LYS A 954 -42.30 11.04 -7.70
C LYS A 954 -41.02 10.37 -7.21
N LEU A 955 -39.85 11.01 -7.34
CA LEU A 955 -38.58 10.47 -6.84
C LEU A 955 -38.50 10.46 -5.32
N THR A 956 -38.91 11.55 -4.64
CA THR A 956 -38.96 11.60 -3.18
C THR A 956 -39.88 10.52 -2.64
N MET A 957 -41.10 10.40 -3.17
CA MET A 957 -42.02 9.36 -2.73
C MET A 957 -41.47 7.95 -3.02
N ALA A 958 -40.91 7.72 -4.21
CA ALA A 958 -40.33 6.42 -4.54
C ALA A 958 -39.17 6.02 -3.62
N MET A 959 -38.30 6.95 -3.22
CA MET A 959 -37.16 6.61 -2.34
C MET A 959 -37.56 6.37 -0.88
N HIS A 960 -38.63 7.01 -0.40
CA HIS A 960 -39.08 6.90 1.00
C HIS A 960 -40.05 5.74 1.22
N GLU A 961 -40.86 5.43 0.21
CA GLU A 961 -41.91 4.42 0.28
C GLU A 961 -41.48 3.07 -0.32
N SER A 962 -40.19 2.86 -0.60
CA SER A 962 -39.66 1.58 -1.09
C SER A 962 -38.85 0.84 -0.02
N GLU A 963 -39.09 -0.46 0.16
CA GLU A 963 -38.27 -1.35 0.99
C GLU A 963 -37.98 -2.66 0.24
N GLY A 964 -36.71 -2.97 0.01
CA GLY A 964 -36.31 -4.13 -0.79
C GLY A 964 -36.69 -3.99 -2.27
N PHE A 965 -37.30 -5.03 -2.85
CA PHE A 965 -37.76 -5.06 -4.25
C PHE A 965 -39.23 -4.62 -4.43
N GLY A 966 -39.86 -4.03 -3.41
CA GLY A 966 -41.26 -3.62 -3.41
C GLY A 966 -41.50 -2.23 -2.79
N ILE A 967 -42.72 -1.73 -2.96
CA ILE A 967 -43.25 -0.55 -2.27
C ILE A 967 -43.76 -1.01 -0.89
N LYS A 968 -43.56 -0.19 0.15
CA LYS A 968 -44.03 -0.39 1.52
C LYS A 968 -45.54 -0.50 1.63
#